data_AF-A0A956JD16-F1
#
_entry.id   AF-A0A956JD16-F1
#
_cell.length_a   1.000
_cell.length_b   1.000
_cell.length_c   1.000
_cell.angle_alpha   90.00
_cell.angle_beta   90.00
_cell.angle_gamma   90.00
#
_symmetry.space_group_name_H-M   'P 1'
#
loop_
_entity.id
_entity.type
_entity.pdbx_description
1 polymer ?
#
loop_
_entity_poly.entity_id
_entity_poly.type
_entity_poly.pdbx_seq_one_letter_code
_entity_poly.pdbx_strand_id
1 'polypeptide(L)'
;MTAINIKTLGRSSLTGGVAQLWRILSRFILTPVIIAQIGMDGYGVWTLVFSVAAYVEMTNVSLGLAYTKFTAECVRHRRYDELTHIIGSGMSVVGSVAVVGLLLAWLFGEPLLEALNVPPHMVGDAAIALLIVTGMLLLRMTVGCTLEILAGLQRIDLTYRLYVLASIVDFAVTLPLLLMGWGLVGLAVGHAVGQITINIAAYSMVRQRLPEVRISPRYVSRDGIRKIVSVGGRFQLLSVVNTVVMQGAKMFISWLVGVEWVGIYELADKLIKLGRTASEAVIAPLMPAFASLQAGGDQLRERLLFLKGSKANVLLGGVSFAFLGLFATPILHLWTGETVPAAAWTLKVLAFSEVALLLTSIVSSSLRAQGRVRLEFTFAMLSTGMFLALLVPLGTSFGYEGLIVARLVAQVLGAVWYLRAFFRFSGLSWGEYLRGTRIPRLAVLLAAIGATLLGLHALLPPLSPPGLSPRWQAVVEVAVWSVPYLVLTGLAVWKAYLDDADREQISVLGTAVWGRLRGRHRDVPPDVLVVTEAGPGSATALIEAAAGLGRVASSGVADGAAFLQTGVPLRLVLVILPADGDPKSFWSWLDQFRPDLMGKLAFVGGSDDDPFFEELGVRRYATTPHGETLLADWGADSASPAASDDDPS
;
A
#
# COMPACT_ATOMS: atom_id res chain seq x y z
N MET A 1 5.48 26.53 2.30
CA MET A 1 5.71 25.07 2.28
C MET A 1 6.78 24.77 3.32
N THR A 2 6.43 24.10 4.41
CA THR A 2 7.37 23.80 5.49
C THR A 2 8.29 22.66 5.05
N ALA A 3 9.61 22.87 5.11
CA ALA A 3 10.63 21.89 4.75
C ALA A 3 10.33 20.54 5.43
N ILE A 4 10.09 19.52 4.61
CA ILE A 4 9.81 18.16 5.07
C ILE A 4 11.14 17.59 5.59
N ASN A 5 11.26 17.50 6.91
CA ASN A 5 12.46 16.97 7.57
C ASN A 5 12.58 15.45 7.32
N ILE A 6 13.60 15.05 6.56
CA ILE A 6 13.84 13.67 6.12
C ILE A 6 14.01 12.70 7.31
N LYS A 7 14.57 13.16 8.44
CA LYS A 7 14.66 12.35 9.68
C LYS A 7 13.29 12.05 10.29
N THR A 8 12.32 12.98 10.19
CA THR A 8 10.93 12.73 10.62
C THR A 8 10.18 11.81 9.67
N LEU A 9 10.51 11.81 8.36
CA LEU A 9 9.93 10.86 7.42
C LEU A 9 10.43 9.43 7.69
N GLY A 10 11.73 9.26 7.95
CA GLY A 10 12.31 7.95 8.29
C GLY A 10 11.73 7.36 9.58
N ARG A 11 11.63 8.17 10.65
CA ARG A 11 10.97 7.75 11.90
C ARG A 11 9.47 7.49 11.73
N SER A 12 8.79 8.25 10.87
CA SER A 12 7.35 8.04 10.60
C SER A 12 7.09 6.79 9.75
N SER A 13 7.97 6.47 8.78
CA SER A 13 7.90 5.22 8.02
C SER A 13 8.26 4.00 8.87
N LEU A 14 9.27 4.09 9.74
CA LEU A 14 9.63 3.02 10.68
C LEU A 14 8.51 2.74 11.67
N THR A 15 7.94 3.80 12.28
CA THR A 15 6.80 3.65 13.20
C THR A 15 5.55 3.12 12.49
N GLY A 16 5.28 3.54 11.24
CA GLY A 16 4.22 3.00 10.39
C GLY A 16 4.41 1.52 10.01
N GLY A 17 5.65 1.10 9.74
CA GLY A 17 5.99 -0.30 9.47
C GLY A 17 5.83 -1.19 10.69
N VAL A 18 6.35 -0.77 11.85
CA VAL A 18 6.20 -1.49 13.13
C VAL A 18 4.72 -1.61 13.52
N ALA A 19 3.97 -0.53 13.34
CA ALA A 19 2.53 -0.47 13.51
C ALA A 19 1.77 -1.51 12.67
N GLN A 20 2.10 -1.59 11.39
CA GLN A 20 1.48 -2.54 10.48
C GLN A 20 1.87 -3.98 10.83
N LEU A 21 3.13 -4.21 11.21
CA LEU A 21 3.61 -5.51 11.65
C LEU A 21 2.86 -5.98 12.91
N TRP A 22 2.68 -5.10 13.90
CA TRP A 22 1.89 -5.40 15.10
C TRP A 22 0.46 -5.83 14.75
N ARG A 23 -0.23 -5.11 13.85
CA ARG A 23 -1.60 -5.45 13.44
C ARG A 23 -1.70 -6.82 12.77
N ILE A 24 -0.68 -7.20 12.01
CA ILE A 24 -0.61 -8.53 11.39
C ILE A 24 -0.37 -9.58 12.48
N LEU A 25 0.62 -9.37 13.35
CA LEU A 25 0.98 -10.29 14.43
C LEU A 25 -0.16 -10.51 15.42
N SER A 26 -0.84 -9.45 15.87
CA SER A 26 -1.94 -9.54 16.85
C SER A 26 -3.08 -10.41 16.32
N ARG A 27 -3.48 -10.21 15.06
CA ARG A 27 -4.51 -11.02 14.39
C ARG A 27 -4.05 -12.46 14.14
N PHE A 28 -2.77 -12.63 13.82
CA PHE A 28 -2.18 -13.95 13.61
C PHE A 28 -2.14 -14.76 14.90
N ILE A 29 -1.86 -14.13 16.05
CA ILE A 29 -1.88 -14.77 17.37
C ILE A 29 -3.31 -15.02 17.86
N LEU A 30 -4.22 -14.06 17.64
CA LEU A 30 -5.57 -14.16 18.19
C LEU A 30 -6.41 -15.25 17.49
N THR A 31 -6.24 -15.43 16.18
CA THR A 31 -7.02 -16.43 15.40
C THR A 31 -6.94 -17.86 15.99
N PRO A 32 -5.77 -18.47 16.26
CA PRO A 32 -5.70 -19.79 16.89
C PRO A 32 -6.25 -19.83 18.30
N VAL A 33 -6.11 -18.76 19.09
CA VAL A 33 -6.69 -18.69 20.44
C VAL A 33 -8.21 -18.71 20.36
N ILE A 34 -8.80 -17.99 19.40
CA ILE A 34 -10.25 -18.00 19.15
C ILE A 34 -10.71 -19.41 18.81
N ILE A 35 -10.07 -20.05 17.83
CA ILE A 35 -10.45 -21.41 17.41
C ILE A 35 -10.33 -22.40 18.58
N ALA A 36 -9.25 -22.32 19.37
CA ALA A 36 -9.05 -23.20 20.50
C ALA A 36 -10.08 -23.02 21.65
N GLN A 37 -10.65 -21.82 21.82
CA GLN A 37 -11.57 -21.50 22.93
C GLN A 37 -13.04 -21.62 22.55
N ILE A 38 -13.44 -21.20 21.34
CA ILE A 38 -14.84 -21.20 20.89
C ILE A 38 -15.12 -22.08 19.67
N GLY A 39 -14.12 -22.84 19.22
CA GLY A 39 -14.24 -23.75 18.08
C GLY A 39 -14.30 -23.06 16.73
N MET A 40 -14.35 -23.88 15.69
CA MET A 40 -14.43 -23.43 14.30
C MET A 40 -15.75 -22.72 13.98
N ASP A 41 -16.85 -23.22 14.58
CA ASP A 41 -18.17 -22.60 14.51
C ASP A 41 -18.16 -21.18 15.09
N GLY A 42 -17.63 -21.01 16.31
CA GLY A 42 -17.55 -19.70 16.96
C GLY A 42 -16.72 -18.69 16.17
N TYR A 43 -15.62 -19.14 15.56
CA TYR A 43 -14.82 -18.30 14.65
C TYR A 43 -15.58 -17.92 13.36
N GLY A 44 -16.36 -18.86 12.80
CA GLY A 44 -17.27 -18.60 11.70
C GLY A 44 -18.34 -17.57 12.05
N VAL A 45 -18.98 -17.73 13.21
CA VAL A 45 -20.00 -16.81 13.73
C VAL A 45 -19.42 -15.41 13.93
N TRP A 46 -18.24 -15.30 14.54
CA TRP A 46 -17.55 -14.01 14.71
C TRP A 46 -17.30 -13.31 13.37
N THR A 47 -16.92 -14.07 12.35
CA THR A 47 -16.72 -13.55 10.99
C THR A 47 -18.05 -13.12 10.35
N LEU A 48 -19.12 -13.88 10.60
CA LEU A 48 -20.46 -13.59 10.10
C LEU A 48 -21.04 -12.32 10.74
N VAL A 49 -20.85 -12.13 12.05
CA VAL A 49 -21.23 -10.90 12.77
C VAL A 49 -20.64 -9.66 12.09
N PHE A 50 -19.33 -9.68 11.78
CA PHE A 50 -18.71 -8.58 11.02
C PHE A 50 -19.22 -8.47 9.58
N SER A 51 -19.59 -9.59 8.96
CA SER A 51 -20.13 -9.59 7.60
C SER A 51 -21.49 -8.87 7.55
N VAL A 52 -22.35 -9.11 8.56
CA VAL A 52 -23.63 -8.40 8.72
C VAL A 52 -23.39 -6.93 9.09
N ALA A 53 -22.53 -6.66 10.07
CA ALA A 53 -22.21 -5.31 10.51
C ALA A 53 -21.62 -4.43 9.38
N ALA A 54 -20.87 -5.03 8.45
CA ALA A 54 -20.31 -4.33 7.30
C ALA A 54 -21.38 -3.70 6.38
N TYR A 55 -22.61 -4.22 6.36
CA TYR A 55 -23.71 -3.59 5.61
C TYR A 55 -24.17 -2.28 6.24
N VAL A 56 -24.07 -2.14 7.57
CA VAL A 56 -24.28 -0.86 8.24
C VAL A 56 -23.07 0.04 7.98
N GLU A 57 -21.85 -0.50 8.12
CA GLU A 57 -20.59 0.24 7.96
C GLU A 57 -20.38 0.85 6.57
N MET A 58 -20.90 0.22 5.50
CA MET A 58 -20.65 0.66 4.12
C MET A 58 -21.03 2.13 3.86
N THR A 59 -22.03 2.66 4.58
CA THR A 59 -22.50 4.04 4.44
C THR A 59 -21.48 5.04 4.97
N ASN A 60 -20.77 4.68 6.04
CA ASN A 60 -19.71 5.51 6.61
C ASN A 60 -18.51 5.61 5.67
N VAL A 61 -18.15 4.54 4.96
CA VAL A 61 -17.01 4.55 4.04
C VAL A 61 -17.20 5.60 2.93
N SER A 62 -18.38 5.64 2.31
CA SER A 62 -18.64 6.56 1.21
C SER A 62 -18.78 8.01 1.68
N LEU A 63 -19.44 8.25 2.82
CA LEU A 63 -19.58 9.59 3.41
C LEU A 63 -18.28 10.06 4.08
N GLY A 64 -17.40 9.15 4.48
CA GLY A 64 -16.07 9.43 5.01
C GLY A 64 -15.21 10.27 4.08
N LEU A 65 -15.26 9.96 2.78
CA LEU A 65 -14.56 10.73 1.74
C LEU A 65 -15.04 12.20 1.68
N ALA A 66 -16.33 12.42 1.93
CA ALA A 66 -16.88 13.76 1.97
C ALA A 66 -16.38 14.55 3.19
N TYR A 67 -16.29 13.92 4.38
CA TYR A 67 -15.66 14.56 5.54
C TYR A 67 -14.21 14.96 5.27
N THR A 68 -13.41 14.07 4.70
CA THR A 68 -12.01 14.35 4.35
C THR A 68 -11.91 15.53 3.37
N LYS A 69 -12.72 15.52 2.31
CA LYS A 69 -12.73 16.59 1.31
C LYS A 69 -13.14 17.94 1.91
N PHE A 70 -14.29 18.00 2.58
CA PHE A 70 -14.81 19.27 3.10
C PHE A 70 -13.99 19.80 4.27
N THR A 71 -13.36 18.92 5.07
CA THR A 71 -12.37 19.35 6.06
C THR A 71 -11.19 20.05 5.38
N ALA A 72 -10.57 19.42 4.37
CA ALA A 72 -9.45 20.02 3.65
C ALA A 72 -9.82 21.38 3.01
N GLU A 73 -11.01 21.46 2.41
CA GLU A 73 -11.50 22.67 1.74
C GLU A 73 -11.85 23.78 2.73
N CYS A 74 -12.68 23.49 3.74
CA CYS A 74 -13.17 24.51 4.67
C CYS A 74 -12.07 25.02 5.59
N VAL A 75 -11.14 24.16 6.03
CA VAL A 75 -9.98 24.60 6.83
C VAL A 75 -9.06 25.51 6.02
N ARG A 76 -8.81 25.20 4.74
CA ARG A 76 -7.99 26.06 3.87
C ARG A 76 -8.60 27.46 3.69
N HIS A 77 -9.92 27.55 3.65
CA HIS A 77 -10.66 28.80 3.49
C HIS A 77 -11.15 29.41 4.82
N ARG A 78 -10.76 28.86 5.97
CA ARG A 78 -11.22 29.27 7.31
C ARG A 78 -12.76 29.31 7.47
N ARG A 79 -13.49 28.47 6.75
CA ARG A 79 -14.96 28.34 6.79
C ARG A 79 -15.40 27.32 7.85
N TYR A 80 -15.08 27.58 9.12
CA TYR A 80 -15.28 26.61 10.22
C TYR A 80 -16.75 26.38 10.58
N ASP A 81 -17.61 27.39 10.43
CA ASP A 81 -19.06 27.24 10.65
C ASP A 81 -19.71 26.34 9.60
N GLU A 82 -19.32 26.52 8.33
CA GLU A 82 -19.75 25.65 7.24
C GLU A 82 -19.30 24.20 7.50
N LEU A 83 -18.06 24.00 7.93
CA LEU A 83 -17.54 22.69 8.31
C LEU A 83 -18.30 22.08 9.48
N THR A 84 -18.63 22.87 10.50
CA THR A 84 -19.45 22.45 11.66
C THR A 84 -20.81 21.93 11.21
N HIS A 85 -21.47 22.64 10.28
CA HIS A 85 -22.75 22.21 9.72
C HIS A 85 -22.64 20.96 8.84
N ILE A 86 -21.57 20.83 8.05
CA ILE A 86 -21.32 19.64 7.23
C ILE A 86 -21.07 18.42 8.12
N ILE A 87 -20.23 18.55 9.14
CA ILE A 87 -19.92 17.48 10.11
C ILE A 87 -21.19 17.07 10.85
N GLY A 88 -21.92 18.02 11.44
CA GLY A 88 -23.16 17.74 12.17
C GLY A 88 -24.21 17.06 11.29
N SER A 89 -24.37 17.52 10.05
CA SER A 89 -25.28 16.91 9.08
C SER A 89 -24.89 15.48 8.72
N GLY A 90 -23.60 15.22 8.53
CA GLY A 90 -23.09 13.89 8.29
C GLY A 90 -23.33 12.96 9.48
N MET A 91 -23.00 13.40 10.70
CA MET A 91 -23.21 12.62 11.92
C MET A 91 -24.67 12.24 12.06
N SER A 92 -25.61 13.14 11.74
CA SER A 92 -27.03 12.83 11.73
C SER A 92 -27.40 11.81 10.67
N VAL A 93 -26.96 11.97 9.42
CA VAL A 93 -27.29 11.03 8.32
C VAL A 93 -26.75 9.63 8.60
N VAL A 94 -25.45 9.53 8.92
CA VAL A 94 -24.79 8.24 9.16
C VAL A 94 -25.30 7.64 10.48
N GLY A 95 -25.48 8.46 11.51
CA GLY A 95 -26.05 8.04 12.79
C GLY A 95 -27.46 7.49 12.65
N SER A 96 -28.34 8.10 11.83
CA SER A 96 -29.67 7.55 11.55
C SER A 96 -29.60 6.16 10.90
N VAL A 97 -28.68 5.95 9.95
CA VAL A 97 -28.48 4.63 9.33
C VAL A 97 -28.00 3.60 10.34
N ALA A 98 -27.08 3.98 11.24
CA ALA A 98 -26.65 3.10 12.32
C ALA A 98 -27.75 2.78 13.33
N VAL A 99 -28.61 3.75 13.68
CA VAL A 99 -29.76 3.50 14.56
C VAL A 99 -30.69 2.49 13.91
N VAL A 100 -31.00 2.64 12.62
CA VAL A 100 -31.80 1.66 11.88
C VAL A 100 -31.10 0.29 11.88
N GLY A 101 -29.80 0.23 11.60
CA GLY A 101 -29.03 -1.00 11.63
C GLY A 101 -29.05 -1.70 13.00
N LEU A 102 -28.92 -0.93 14.09
CA LEU A 102 -28.98 -1.43 15.46
C LEU A 102 -30.39 -1.92 15.81
N LEU A 103 -31.43 -1.20 15.40
CA LEU A 103 -32.83 -1.62 15.59
C LEU A 103 -33.13 -2.92 14.83
N LEU A 104 -32.62 -3.05 13.60
CA LEU A 104 -32.76 -4.28 12.82
C LEU A 104 -31.98 -5.44 13.44
N ALA A 105 -30.77 -5.20 13.94
CA ALA A 105 -30.00 -6.19 14.68
C ALA A 105 -30.70 -6.63 15.97
N TRP A 106 -31.39 -5.71 16.65
CA TRP A 106 -32.15 -6.01 17.87
C TRP A 106 -33.44 -6.77 17.60
N LEU A 107 -34.20 -6.38 16.57
CA LEU A 107 -35.49 -7.01 16.22
C LEU A 107 -35.32 -8.34 15.49
N PHE A 108 -34.34 -8.42 14.59
CA PHE A 108 -34.19 -9.53 13.64
C PHE A 108 -32.84 -10.24 13.76
N GLY A 109 -32.00 -9.90 14.74
CA GLY A 109 -30.68 -10.51 14.91
C GLY A 109 -30.73 -12.02 15.08
N GLU A 110 -31.52 -12.51 16.03
CA GLU A 110 -31.68 -13.95 16.26
C GLU A 110 -32.30 -14.68 15.05
N PRO A 111 -33.46 -14.25 14.50
CA PRO A 111 -34.03 -14.88 13.29
C PRO A 111 -33.08 -14.88 12.09
N LEU A 112 -32.29 -13.81 11.93
CA LEU A 112 -31.30 -13.72 10.86
C LEU A 112 -30.17 -14.73 11.08
N LEU A 113 -29.65 -14.85 12.30
CA LEU A 113 -28.58 -15.79 12.62
C LEU A 113 -29.05 -17.25 12.50
N GLU A 114 -30.28 -17.54 12.91
CA GLU A 114 -30.92 -18.84 12.68
C GLU A 114 -31.06 -19.13 11.18
N ALA A 115 -31.55 -18.17 10.40
CA ALA A 115 -31.64 -18.31 8.95
C ALA A 115 -30.26 -18.53 8.30
N LEU A 116 -29.19 -18.04 8.90
CA LEU A 116 -27.81 -18.24 8.45
C LEU A 116 -27.18 -19.54 9.01
N ASN A 117 -27.98 -20.46 9.56
CA ASN A 117 -27.53 -21.73 10.16
C ASN A 117 -26.47 -21.55 11.25
N VAL A 118 -26.63 -20.56 12.12
CA VAL A 118 -25.86 -20.47 13.37
C VAL A 118 -26.40 -21.53 14.35
N PRO A 119 -25.54 -22.36 14.99
CA PRO A 119 -25.98 -23.37 15.94
C PRO A 119 -26.84 -22.77 17.06
N PRO A 120 -27.97 -23.38 17.45
CA PRO A 120 -28.91 -22.81 18.42
C PRO A 120 -28.28 -22.41 19.75
N HIS A 121 -27.28 -23.17 20.22
CA HIS A 121 -26.57 -22.88 21.46
C HIS A 121 -25.67 -21.63 21.40
N MET A 122 -25.35 -21.12 20.20
CA MET A 122 -24.53 -19.92 19.99
C MET A 122 -25.35 -18.69 19.58
N VAL A 123 -26.63 -18.85 19.18
CA VAL A 123 -27.45 -17.77 18.62
C VAL A 123 -27.58 -16.60 19.61
N GLY A 124 -27.80 -16.87 20.89
CA GLY A 124 -27.91 -15.82 21.93
C GLY A 124 -26.62 -15.00 22.07
N ASP A 125 -25.48 -15.67 22.24
CA ASP A 125 -24.17 -15.01 22.34
C ASP A 125 -23.82 -14.24 21.06
N ALA A 126 -24.21 -14.79 19.89
CA ALA A 126 -24.00 -14.18 18.59
C ALA A 126 -24.87 -12.93 18.38
N ALA A 127 -26.12 -12.95 18.85
CA ALA A 127 -27.00 -11.79 18.83
C ALA A 127 -26.46 -10.67 19.75
N ILE A 128 -25.99 -11.02 20.95
CA ILE A 128 -25.32 -10.06 21.85
C ILE A 128 -24.06 -9.48 21.18
N ALA A 129 -23.22 -10.31 20.58
CA ALA A 129 -22.03 -9.85 19.86
C ALA A 129 -22.40 -8.94 18.68
N LEU A 130 -23.44 -9.26 17.92
CA LEU A 130 -23.95 -8.45 16.82
C LEU A 130 -24.46 -7.09 17.31
N LEU A 131 -25.17 -7.05 18.43
CA LEU A 131 -25.63 -5.81 19.06
C LEU A 131 -24.46 -4.95 19.55
N ILE A 132 -23.45 -5.55 20.19
CA ILE A 132 -22.26 -4.83 20.62
C ILE A 132 -21.53 -4.25 19.41
N VAL A 133 -21.23 -5.06 18.38
CA VAL A 133 -20.49 -4.60 17.18
C VAL A 133 -21.28 -3.53 16.43
N THR A 134 -22.58 -3.70 16.24
CA THR A 134 -23.44 -2.71 15.56
C THR A 134 -23.62 -1.44 16.40
N GLY A 135 -23.70 -1.57 17.73
CA GLY A 135 -23.70 -0.44 18.66
C GLY A 135 -22.40 0.35 18.63
N MET A 136 -21.25 -0.32 18.48
CA MET A 136 -19.96 0.35 18.26
C MET A 136 -19.89 1.05 16.91
N LEU A 137 -20.53 0.50 15.86
CA LEU A 137 -20.70 1.21 14.60
C LEU A 137 -21.54 2.48 14.78
N LEU A 138 -22.61 2.45 15.57
CA LEU A 138 -23.37 3.67 15.90
C LEU A 138 -22.50 4.73 16.59
N LEU A 139 -21.70 4.32 17.57
CA LEU A 139 -20.76 5.22 18.24
C LEU A 139 -19.74 5.79 17.24
N ARG A 140 -19.15 4.93 16.40
CA ARG A 140 -18.20 5.32 15.35
C ARG A 140 -18.83 6.23 14.31
N MET A 141 -20.09 6.03 13.93
CA MET A 141 -20.76 6.87 12.94
C MET A 141 -21.18 8.21 13.51
N THR A 142 -21.47 8.25 14.81
CA THR A 142 -21.86 9.48 15.51
C THR A 142 -20.63 10.30 15.90
N VAL A 143 -19.54 9.70 16.40
CA VAL A 143 -18.35 10.42 16.92
C VAL A 143 -17.12 10.23 16.03
N GLY A 144 -17.07 9.17 15.26
CA GLY A 144 -15.88 8.68 14.57
C GLY A 144 -15.58 9.34 13.23
N CYS A 145 -16.33 10.37 12.78
CA CYS A 145 -15.92 11.24 11.66
C CYS A 145 -14.57 11.95 11.91
N THR A 146 -14.07 11.86 13.15
CA THR A 146 -12.81 12.42 13.62
C THR A 146 -11.59 11.85 12.89
N LEU A 147 -11.60 10.56 12.51
CA LEU A 147 -10.50 9.98 11.74
C LEU A 147 -10.45 10.57 10.32
N GLU A 148 -11.60 10.76 9.69
CA GLU A 148 -11.73 11.33 8.36
C GLU A 148 -11.43 12.84 8.36
N ILE A 149 -11.72 13.54 9.45
CA ILE A 149 -11.26 14.92 9.70
C ILE A 149 -9.73 14.96 9.82
N LEU A 150 -9.11 14.08 10.60
CA LEU A 150 -7.64 13.99 10.68
C LEU A 150 -7.02 13.69 9.32
N ALA A 151 -7.63 12.82 8.52
CA ALA A 151 -7.22 12.57 7.14
C ALA A 151 -7.35 13.84 6.27
N GLY A 152 -8.43 14.61 6.42
CA GLY A 152 -8.63 15.89 5.74
C GLY A 152 -7.62 16.97 6.14
N LEU A 153 -7.08 16.88 7.36
CA LEU A 153 -5.95 17.69 7.84
C LEU A 153 -4.58 17.17 7.36
N GLN A 154 -4.55 16.17 6.48
CA GLN A 154 -3.33 15.48 6.03
C GLN A 154 -2.51 14.85 7.17
N ARG A 155 -3.18 14.44 8.26
CA ARG A 155 -2.59 13.74 9.41
C ARG A 155 -2.91 12.25 9.40
N ILE A 156 -2.64 11.61 8.26
CA ILE A 156 -2.83 10.16 8.08
C ILE A 156 -1.90 9.37 9.00
N ASP A 157 -0.74 9.92 9.34
CA ASP A 157 0.20 9.38 10.34
C ASP A 157 -0.46 9.19 11.71
N LEU A 158 -1.27 10.15 12.16
CA LEU A 158 -2.00 10.05 13.43
C LEU A 158 -3.10 8.97 13.36
N THR A 159 -3.79 8.89 12.22
CA THR A 159 -4.81 7.87 11.98
C THR A 159 -4.21 6.46 12.10
N TYR A 160 -3.04 6.21 11.50
CA TYR A 160 -2.36 4.93 11.64
C TYR A 160 -1.94 4.64 13.08
N ARG A 161 -1.39 5.61 13.82
CA ARG A 161 -1.03 5.45 15.24
C ARG A 161 -2.24 5.09 16.10
N LEU A 162 -3.38 5.73 15.85
CA LEU A 162 -4.63 5.45 16.55
C LEU A 162 -5.16 4.04 16.26
N TYR A 163 -5.08 3.58 15.00
CA TYR A 163 -5.45 2.19 14.67
C TYR A 163 -4.57 1.15 15.37
N VAL A 164 -3.29 1.46 15.56
CA VAL A 164 -2.35 0.58 16.28
C VAL A 164 -2.69 0.54 17.75
N LEU A 165 -2.92 1.70 18.37
CA LEU A 165 -3.37 1.80 19.75
C LEU A 165 -4.65 0.99 19.96
N ALA A 166 -5.64 1.16 19.08
CA ALA A 166 -6.89 0.39 19.11
C ALA A 166 -6.63 -1.12 19.03
N SER A 167 -5.73 -1.55 18.14
CA SER A 167 -5.38 -2.96 17.98
C SER A 167 -4.63 -3.53 19.18
N ILE A 168 -3.79 -2.74 19.86
CA ILE A 168 -3.11 -3.15 21.09
C ILE A 168 -4.14 -3.34 22.19
N VAL A 169 -5.05 -2.38 22.37
CA VAL A 169 -6.08 -2.43 23.40
C VAL A 169 -7.07 -3.56 23.14
N ASP A 170 -7.56 -3.70 21.89
CA ASP A 170 -8.40 -4.83 21.47
C ASP A 170 -7.72 -6.15 21.84
N PHE A 171 -6.46 -6.36 21.43
CA PHE A 171 -5.73 -7.59 21.77
C PHE A 171 -5.57 -7.79 23.29
N ALA A 172 -5.19 -6.74 24.02
CA ALA A 172 -4.93 -6.80 25.46
C ALA A 172 -6.19 -7.05 26.30
N VAL A 173 -7.38 -6.70 25.80
CA VAL A 173 -8.66 -6.96 26.46
C VAL A 173 -9.26 -8.29 25.99
N THR A 174 -9.25 -8.53 24.68
CA THR A 174 -9.84 -9.73 24.07
C THR A 174 -9.15 -11.00 24.55
N LEU A 175 -7.81 -11.01 24.64
CA LEU A 175 -7.07 -12.21 25.01
C LEU A 175 -7.40 -12.69 26.45
N PRO A 176 -7.34 -11.86 27.50
CA PRO A 176 -7.75 -12.28 28.83
C PRO A 176 -9.22 -12.72 28.92
N LEU A 177 -10.15 -11.99 28.29
CA LEU A 177 -11.58 -12.35 28.34
C LEU A 177 -11.86 -13.71 27.69
N LEU A 178 -11.21 -14.00 26.56
CA LEU A 178 -11.27 -15.32 25.94
C LEU A 178 -10.74 -16.42 26.87
N LEU A 179 -9.60 -16.18 27.53
CA LEU A 179 -9.00 -17.15 28.47
C LEU A 179 -9.84 -17.34 29.74
N MET A 180 -10.66 -16.37 30.11
CA MET A 180 -11.64 -16.48 31.20
C MET A 180 -12.93 -17.18 30.78
N GLY A 181 -13.05 -17.63 29.52
CA GLY A 181 -14.22 -18.35 29.02
C GLY A 181 -15.41 -17.47 28.63
N TRP A 182 -15.22 -16.17 28.39
CA TRP A 182 -16.32 -15.27 27.96
C TRP A 182 -16.76 -15.49 26.51
N GLY A 183 -16.09 -16.40 25.79
CA GLY A 183 -16.46 -16.83 24.45
C GLY A 183 -16.61 -15.68 23.44
N LEU A 184 -17.69 -15.73 22.66
CA LEU A 184 -17.98 -14.76 21.60
C LEU A 184 -18.28 -13.35 22.14
N VAL A 185 -18.88 -13.26 23.32
CA VAL A 185 -19.14 -11.98 23.99
C VAL A 185 -17.82 -11.32 24.40
N GLY A 186 -16.84 -12.11 24.87
CA GLY A 186 -15.50 -11.62 25.18
C GLY A 186 -14.80 -10.96 23.97
N LEU A 187 -14.96 -11.55 22.78
CA LEU A 187 -14.49 -10.96 21.51
C LEU A 187 -15.15 -9.62 21.21
N ALA A 188 -16.47 -9.56 21.34
CA ALA A 188 -17.24 -8.36 21.08
C ALA A 188 -16.86 -7.22 22.03
N VAL A 189 -16.69 -7.53 23.32
CA VAL A 189 -16.29 -6.55 24.35
C VAL A 189 -14.88 -6.03 24.09
N GLY A 190 -13.90 -6.89 23.84
CA GLY A 190 -12.54 -6.44 23.57
C GLY A 190 -12.43 -5.59 22.30
N HIS A 191 -13.15 -5.97 21.23
CA HIS A 191 -13.29 -5.15 20.04
C HIS A 191 -13.92 -3.79 20.34
N ALA A 192 -14.98 -3.76 21.15
CA ALA A 192 -15.67 -2.55 21.55
C ALA A 192 -14.76 -1.60 22.34
N VAL A 193 -13.99 -2.11 23.31
CA VAL A 193 -13.05 -1.30 24.09
C VAL A 193 -11.97 -0.69 23.18
N GLY A 194 -11.47 -1.47 22.21
CA GLY A 194 -10.55 -0.97 21.19
C GLY A 194 -11.16 0.16 20.34
N GLN A 195 -12.41 0.01 19.89
CA GLN A 195 -13.14 1.04 19.12
C GLN A 195 -13.45 2.29 19.95
N ILE A 196 -13.84 2.15 21.22
CA ILE A 196 -14.08 3.28 22.11
C ILE A 196 -12.80 4.08 22.31
N THR A 197 -11.68 3.37 22.54
CA THR A 197 -10.36 3.99 22.73
C THR A 197 -9.95 4.85 21.54
N ILE A 198 -10.06 4.32 20.31
CA ILE A 198 -9.73 5.09 19.11
C ILE A 198 -10.65 6.29 18.92
N ASN A 199 -11.96 6.15 19.14
CA ASN A 199 -12.90 7.25 18.98
C ASN A 199 -12.64 8.39 19.98
N ILE A 200 -12.37 8.06 21.25
CA ILE A 200 -12.04 9.06 22.28
C ILE A 200 -10.72 9.76 21.94
N ALA A 201 -9.69 9.00 21.57
CA ALA A 201 -8.38 9.56 21.23
C ALA A 201 -8.42 10.41 19.95
N ALA A 202 -9.15 9.97 18.92
CA ALA A 202 -9.35 10.74 17.69
C ALA A 202 -10.11 12.05 17.98
N TYR A 203 -11.18 11.98 18.78
CA TYR A 203 -11.94 13.16 19.18
C TYR A 203 -11.08 14.18 19.94
N SER A 204 -10.27 13.74 20.91
CA SER A 204 -9.39 14.65 21.65
C SER A 204 -8.36 15.31 20.72
N MET A 205 -7.78 14.55 19.78
CA MET A 205 -6.81 15.08 18.82
C MET A 205 -7.40 16.09 17.85
N VAL A 206 -8.65 15.90 17.42
CA VAL A 206 -9.35 16.87 16.57
C VAL A 206 -9.67 18.12 17.38
N ARG A 207 -10.15 18.00 18.62
CA ARG A 207 -10.46 19.17 19.46
C ARG A 207 -9.23 20.01 19.80
N GLN A 208 -8.05 19.40 19.89
CA GLN A 208 -6.78 20.12 20.05
C GLN A 208 -6.33 20.87 18.78
N ARG A 209 -6.68 20.37 17.59
CA ARG A 209 -6.18 20.90 16.30
C ARG A 209 -7.17 21.79 15.56
N LEU A 210 -8.45 21.60 15.79
CA LEU A 210 -9.56 22.36 15.23
C LEU A 210 -10.54 22.75 16.35
N PRO A 211 -10.11 23.55 17.34
CA PRO A 211 -10.98 23.98 18.44
C PRO A 211 -12.19 24.79 17.96
N GLU A 212 -12.07 25.48 16.82
CA GLU A 212 -13.13 26.31 16.22
C GLU A 212 -14.30 25.48 15.68
N VAL A 213 -14.06 24.22 15.33
CA VAL A 213 -15.08 23.32 14.76
C VAL A 213 -15.84 22.62 15.88
N ARG A 214 -17.16 22.69 15.84
CA ARG A 214 -18.02 22.02 16.82
C ARG A 214 -18.50 20.69 16.26
N ILE A 215 -18.13 19.60 16.92
CA ILE A 215 -18.52 18.24 16.52
C ILE A 215 -19.77 17.86 17.31
N SER A 216 -20.94 17.98 16.68
CA SER A 216 -22.21 17.57 17.28
C SER A 216 -23.27 17.35 16.21
N PRO A 217 -24.13 16.31 16.32
CA PRO A 217 -25.24 16.11 15.39
C PRO A 217 -26.30 17.21 15.48
N ARG A 218 -26.25 18.08 16.51
CA ARG A 218 -27.19 19.20 16.68
C ARG A 218 -27.05 20.28 15.60
N TYR A 219 -25.91 20.36 14.92
CA TYR A 219 -25.65 21.36 13.87
C TYR A 219 -26.10 20.91 12.47
N VAL A 220 -27.02 19.94 12.39
CA VAL A 220 -27.59 19.48 11.12
C VAL A 220 -28.21 20.64 10.33
N SER A 221 -27.91 20.72 9.04
CA SER A 221 -28.48 21.71 8.12
C SER A 221 -28.81 21.09 6.77
N ARG A 222 -29.83 21.61 6.10
CA ARG A 222 -30.23 21.11 4.76
C ARG A 222 -29.09 21.24 3.75
N ASP A 223 -28.31 22.31 3.83
CA ASP A 223 -27.15 22.53 2.97
C ASP A 223 -26.02 21.54 3.27
N GLY A 224 -25.74 21.28 4.55
CA GLY A 224 -24.75 20.28 4.97
C GLY A 224 -25.11 18.86 4.50
N ILE A 225 -26.38 18.45 4.65
CA ILE A 225 -26.88 17.16 4.13
C ILE A 225 -26.70 17.10 2.61
N ARG A 226 -27.11 18.14 1.88
CA ARG A 226 -26.96 18.19 0.42
C ARG A 226 -25.50 18.03 0.01
N LYS A 227 -24.59 18.77 0.65
CA LYS A 227 -23.15 18.71 0.37
C LYS A 227 -22.59 17.31 0.61
N ILE A 228 -22.86 16.74 1.78
CA ILE A 228 -22.28 15.44 2.14
C ILE A 228 -22.84 14.30 1.29
N VAL A 229 -24.15 14.28 1.05
CA VAL A 229 -24.80 13.26 0.21
C VAL A 229 -24.41 13.42 -1.26
N SER A 230 -24.23 14.64 -1.76
CA SER A 230 -23.80 14.86 -3.15
C SER A 230 -22.42 14.28 -3.46
N VAL A 231 -21.52 14.30 -2.48
CA VAL A 231 -20.16 13.76 -2.60
C VAL A 231 -20.14 12.28 -2.27
N GLY A 232 -20.63 11.89 -1.09
CA GLY A 232 -20.60 10.49 -0.64
C GLY A 232 -21.55 9.59 -1.41
N GLY A 233 -22.72 10.09 -1.80
CA GLY A 233 -23.73 9.34 -2.56
C GLY A 233 -23.24 8.86 -3.93
N ARG A 234 -22.33 9.61 -4.58
CA ARG A 234 -21.71 9.18 -5.85
C ARG A 234 -20.85 7.92 -5.70
N PHE A 235 -20.24 7.74 -4.54
CA PHE A 235 -19.42 6.58 -4.22
C PHE A 235 -20.20 5.46 -3.51
N GLN A 236 -21.39 5.77 -2.98
CA GLN A 236 -22.20 4.81 -2.24
C GLN A 236 -22.56 3.58 -3.06
N LEU A 237 -22.96 3.75 -4.32
CA LEU A 237 -23.32 2.62 -5.18
C LEU A 237 -22.15 1.63 -5.34
N LEU A 238 -20.93 2.14 -5.50
CA LEU A 238 -19.72 1.32 -5.59
C LEU A 238 -19.46 0.57 -4.27
N SER A 239 -19.61 1.26 -3.14
CA SER A 239 -19.47 0.66 -1.82
C SER A 239 -20.53 -0.43 -1.58
N VAL A 240 -21.78 -0.23 -2.00
CA VAL A 240 -22.85 -1.22 -1.90
C VAL A 240 -22.50 -2.47 -2.67
N VAL A 241 -22.14 -2.33 -3.96
CA VAL A 241 -21.75 -3.48 -4.79
C VAL A 241 -20.56 -4.21 -4.15
N ASN A 242 -19.52 -3.48 -3.73
CA ASN A 242 -18.34 -4.10 -3.15
C ASN A 242 -18.67 -4.86 -1.85
N THR A 243 -19.48 -4.28 -0.96
CA THR A 243 -19.89 -4.93 0.29
C THR A 243 -20.75 -6.16 0.03
N VAL A 244 -21.73 -6.07 -0.86
CA VAL A 244 -22.59 -7.22 -1.24
C VAL A 244 -21.74 -8.36 -1.81
N VAL A 245 -20.78 -8.05 -2.67
CA VAL A 245 -19.91 -9.08 -3.26
C VAL A 245 -18.99 -9.70 -2.23
N MET A 246 -18.33 -8.88 -1.40
CA MET A 246 -17.34 -9.36 -0.44
C MET A 246 -17.96 -10.10 0.75
N GLN A 247 -19.08 -9.60 1.27
CA GLN A 247 -19.72 -10.13 2.48
C GLN A 247 -20.88 -11.07 2.16
N GLY A 248 -21.59 -10.85 1.04
CA GLY A 248 -22.67 -11.73 0.60
C GLY A 248 -22.20 -13.16 0.33
N ALA A 249 -20.96 -13.34 -0.17
CA ALA A 249 -20.37 -14.67 -0.32
C ALA A 249 -20.32 -15.45 1.01
N LYS A 250 -19.94 -14.79 2.11
CA LYS A 250 -19.87 -15.39 3.44
C LYS A 250 -21.25 -15.72 3.99
N MET A 251 -22.20 -14.81 3.81
CA MET A 251 -23.59 -15.05 4.21
C MET A 251 -24.19 -16.22 3.44
N PHE A 252 -23.90 -16.33 2.14
CA PHE A 252 -24.39 -17.43 1.32
C PHE A 252 -23.77 -18.77 1.71
N ILE A 253 -22.46 -18.79 2.00
CA ILE A 253 -21.79 -19.98 2.56
C ILE A 253 -22.51 -20.41 3.85
N SER A 254 -22.77 -19.48 4.77
CA SER A 254 -23.48 -19.77 6.03
C SER A 254 -24.88 -20.33 5.79
N TRP A 255 -25.66 -19.65 4.96
CA TRP A 255 -27.05 -20.01 4.63
C TRP A 255 -27.17 -21.38 3.97
N LEU A 256 -26.20 -21.78 3.15
CA LEU A 256 -26.31 -23.01 2.36
C LEU A 256 -25.70 -24.22 3.07
N VAL A 257 -24.53 -24.07 3.68
CA VAL A 257 -23.74 -25.20 4.20
C VAL A 257 -23.42 -25.09 5.69
N GLY A 258 -23.70 -23.97 6.34
CA GLY A 258 -23.48 -23.75 7.76
C GLY A 258 -22.35 -22.77 8.07
N VAL A 259 -22.39 -22.22 9.29
CA VAL A 259 -21.47 -21.14 9.71
C VAL A 259 -20.02 -21.59 9.88
N GLU A 260 -19.77 -22.88 10.17
CA GLU A 260 -18.43 -23.48 10.24
C GLU A 260 -17.60 -23.18 8.98
N TRP A 261 -18.22 -23.37 7.81
CA TRP A 261 -17.61 -23.17 6.50
C TRP A 261 -17.23 -21.72 6.23
N VAL A 262 -17.90 -20.76 6.88
CA VAL A 262 -17.52 -19.34 6.85
C VAL A 262 -16.17 -19.15 7.52
N GLY A 263 -15.95 -19.82 8.66
CA GLY A 263 -14.66 -19.82 9.32
C GLY A 263 -13.57 -20.45 8.44
N ILE A 264 -13.88 -21.60 7.80
CA ILE A 264 -12.94 -22.34 6.94
C ILE A 264 -12.50 -21.45 5.77
N TYR A 265 -13.47 -20.79 5.14
CA TYR A 265 -13.23 -19.83 4.07
C TYR A 265 -12.40 -18.62 4.55
N GLU A 266 -12.71 -18.06 5.71
CA GLU A 266 -12.01 -16.89 6.24
C GLU A 266 -10.54 -17.17 6.54
N LEU A 267 -10.20 -18.38 7.00
CA LEU A 267 -8.80 -18.80 7.19
C LEU A 267 -8.01 -18.73 5.87
N ALA A 268 -8.57 -19.29 4.80
CA ALA A 268 -7.97 -19.24 3.47
C ALA A 268 -7.89 -17.79 2.94
N ASP A 269 -8.98 -17.03 3.02
CA ASP A 269 -9.06 -15.66 2.48
C ASP A 269 -8.10 -14.69 3.20
N LYS A 270 -7.85 -14.87 4.50
CA LYS A 270 -6.83 -14.11 5.24
C LYS A 270 -5.41 -14.34 4.71
N LEU A 271 -5.04 -15.59 4.42
CA LEU A 271 -3.73 -15.93 3.85
C LEU A 271 -3.59 -15.41 2.41
N ILE A 272 -4.67 -15.48 1.62
CA ILE A 272 -4.70 -14.89 0.27
C ILE A 272 -4.47 -13.37 0.32
N LYS A 273 -5.17 -12.65 1.22
CA LYS A 273 -4.97 -11.21 1.42
C LYS A 273 -3.54 -10.88 1.83
N LEU A 274 -2.91 -11.71 2.67
CA LEU A 274 -1.50 -11.55 3.01
C LEU A 274 -0.61 -11.72 1.77
N GLY A 275 -0.86 -12.74 0.93
CA GLY A 275 -0.14 -12.95 -0.33
C GLY A 275 -0.24 -11.78 -1.31
N ARG A 276 -1.39 -11.08 -1.34
CA ARG A 276 -1.59 -9.90 -2.21
C ARG A 276 -0.69 -8.72 -1.85
N THR A 277 -0.22 -8.60 -0.62
CA THR A 277 0.63 -7.47 -0.19
C THR A 277 1.91 -7.34 -1.04
N ALA A 278 2.47 -8.47 -1.50
CA ALA A 278 3.63 -8.49 -2.39
C ALA A 278 3.31 -7.86 -3.77
N SER A 279 2.12 -8.13 -4.31
CA SER A 279 1.63 -7.53 -5.55
C SER A 279 1.35 -6.03 -5.37
N GLU A 280 0.68 -5.66 -4.28
CA GLU A 280 0.33 -4.26 -3.99
C GLU A 280 1.57 -3.35 -3.93
N ALA A 281 2.69 -3.86 -3.39
CA ALA A 281 3.97 -3.14 -3.37
C ALA A 281 4.51 -2.78 -4.77
N VAL A 282 4.23 -3.62 -5.78
CA VAL A 282 4.58 -3.36 -7.19
C VAL A 282 3.57 -2.41 -7.84
N ILE A 283 2.28 -2.63 -7.58
CA ILE A 283 1.19 -1.91 -8.25
C ILE A 283 1.09 -0.45 -7.80
N ALA A 284 1.31 -0.17 -6.51
CA ALA A 284 1.15 1.18 -5.93
C ALA A 284 1.95 2.29 -6.66
N PRO A 285 3.26 2.12 -6.97
CA PRO A 285 4.03 3.13 -7.70
C PRO A 285 3.76 3.15 -9.22
N LEU A 286 3.16 2.11 -9.79
CA LEU A 286 2.96 2.04 -11.24
C LEU A 286 1.92 3.03 -11.76
N MET A 287 0.86 3.32 -10.99
CA MET A 287 -0.17 4.27 -11.41
C MET A 287 0.39 5.68 -11.69
N PRO A 288 1.13 6.34 -10.77
CA PRO A 288 1.71 7.65 -11.07
C PRO A 288 2.77 7.60 -12.19
N ALA A 289 3.51 6.49 -12.32
CA ALA A 289 4.48 6.31 -13.39
C ALA A 289 3.81 6.18 -14.78
N PHE A 290 2.65 5.51 -14.87
CA PHE A 290 1.88 5.49 -16.11
C PHE A 290 1.33 6.88 -16.44
N ALA A 291 0.82 7.62 -15.45
CA ALA A 291 0.27 8.95 -15.67
C ALA A 291 1.32 9.94 -16.22
N SER A 292 2.56 9.90 -15.73
CA SER A 292 3.63 10.77 -16.24
C SER A 292 4.07 10.41 -17.66
N LEU A 293 4.23 9.13 -17.97
CA LEU A 293 4.59 8.67 -19.33
C LEU A 293 3.50 8.95 -20.36
N GLN A 294 2.23 8.77 -19.97
CA GLN A 294 1.07 9.07 -20.81
C GLN A 294 0.92 10.57 -21.06
N ALA A 295 1.16 11.41 -20.05
CA ALA A 295 1.16 12.86 -20.21
C ALA A 295 2.29 13.35 -21.14
N GLY A 296 3.45 12.68 -21.10
CA GLY A 296 4.57 12.95 -22.01
C GLY A 296 4.42 12.37 -23.42
N GLY A 297 3.38 11.56 -23.68
CA GLY A 297 3.15 10.94 -24.99
C GLY A 297 4.13 9.83 -25.39
N ASP A 298 4.95 9.33 -24.46
CA ASP A 298 5.98 8.32 -24.75
C ASP A 298 5.40 6.90 -24.69
N GLN A 299 4.74 6.51 -25.78
CA GLN A 299 4.06 5.20 -25.88
C GLN A 299 5.04 4.01 -25.77
N LEU A 300 6.29 4.16 -26.20
CA LEU A 300 7.28 3.08 -26.13
C LEU A 300 7.69 2.82 -24.68
N ARG A 301 8.00 3.88 -23.92
CA ARG A 301 8.32 3.76 -22.50
C ARG A 301 7.13 3.28 -21.69
N GLU A 302 5.92 3.71 -22.02
CA GLU A 302 4.69 3.20 -21.38
C GLU A 302 4.56 1.68 -21.58
N ARG A 303 4.75 1.20 -22.81
CA ARG A 303 4.68 -0.23 -23.15
C ARG A 303 5.77 -1.04 -22.47
N LEU A 304 7.00 -0.52 -22.40
CA LEU A 304 8.10 -1.16 -21.67
C LEU A 304 7.82 -1.22 -20.17
N LEU A 305 7.29 -0.13 -19.58
CA LEU A 305 6.89 -0.09 -18.18
C LEU A 305 5.77 -1.12 -17.91
N PHE A 306 4.79 -1.23 -18.82
CA PHE A 306 3.72 -2.22 -18.71
C PHE A 306 4.25 -3.66 -18.68
N LEU A 307 5.17 -4.00 -19.59
CA LEU A 307 5.76 -5.34 -19.65
C LEU A 307 6.66 -5.64 -18.45
N LYS A 308 7.54 -4.69 -18.07
CA LYS A 308 8.44 -4.84 -16.91
C LYS A 308 7.66 -4.91 -15.59
N GLY A 309 6.68 -4.02 -15.42
CA GLY A 309 5.77 -4.05 -14.29
C GLY A 309 5.02 -5.38 -14.22
N SER A 310 4.56 -5.91 -15.36
CA SER A 310 3.85 -7.19 -15.43
C SER A 310 4.74 -8.36 -15.06
N LYS A 311 5.97 -8.36 -15.58
CA LYS A 311 6.99 -9.34 -15.22
C LYS A 311 7.28 -9.34 -13.72
N ALA A 312 7.43 -8.16 -13.11
CA ALA A 312 7.70 -8.01 -11.68
C ALA A 312 6.50 -8.42 -10.81
N ASN A 313 5.28 -8.02 -11.20
CA ASN A 313 4.07 -8.33 -10.45
C ASN A 313 3.77 -9.83 -10.45
N VAL A 314 3.88 -10.48 -11.61
CA VAL A 314 3.68 -11.93 -11.70
C VAL A 314 4.81 -12.69 -11.04
N LEU A 315 6.05 -12.17 -11.06
CA LEU A 315 7.15 -12.77 -10.31
C LEU A 315 6.88 -12.74 -8.80
N LEU A 316 6.65 -11.57 -8.22
CA LEU A 316 6.47 -11.46 -6.77
C LEU A 316 5.17 -12.12 -6.31
N GLY A 317 4.04 -11.79 -6.95
CA GLY A 317 2.75 -12.36 -6.60
C GLY A 317 2.67 -13.86 -6.90
N GLY A 318 3.20 -14.31 -8.04
CA GLY A 318 3.17 -15.72 -8.44
C GLY A 318 3.99 -16.60 -7.52
N VAL A 319 5.18 -16.15 -7.09
CA VAL A 319 5.98 -16.86 -6.07
C VAL A 319 5.24 -16.93 -4.74
N SER A 320 4.59 -15.84 -4.31
CA SER A 320 3.80 -15.81 -3.07
C SER A 320 2.60 -16.75 -3.10
N PHE A 321 1.80 -16.76 -4.17
CA PHE A 321 0.64 -17.65 -4.26
C PHE A 321 1.03 -19.11 -4.51
N ALA A 322 2.10 -19.38 -5.26
CA ALA A 322 2.63 -20.73 -5.39
C ALA A 322 3.13 -21.26 -4.05
N PHE A 323 3.79 -20.42 -3.23
CA PHE A 323 4.19 -20.77 -1.87
C PHE A 323 2.97 -21.11 -0.99
N LEU A 324 1.95 -20.24 -0.98
CA LEU A 324 0.74 -20.47 -0.20
C LEU A 324 -0.04 -21.72 -0.65
N GLY A 325 -0.10 -22.00 -1.95
CA GLY A 325 -0.75 -23.20 -2.48
C GLY A 325 0.02 -24.48 -2.14
N LEU A 326 1.34 -24.47 -2.28
CA LEU A 326 2.21 -25.62 -2.00
C LEU A 326 2.21 -25.98 -0.51
N PHE A 327 2.31 -24.98 0.36
CA PHE A 327 2.41 -25.13 1.81
C PHE A 327 1.09 -24.90 2.53
N ALA A 328 -0.05 -24.96 1.84
CA ALA A 328 -1.36 -24.63 2.40
C ALA A 328 -1.68 -25.42 3.69
N THR A 329 -1.56 -26.75 3.64
CA THR A 329 -1.82 -27.65 4.78
C THR A 329 -0.89 -27.37 5.97
N PRO A 330 0.45 -27.39 5.82
CA PRO A 330 1.34 -27.19 6.96
C PRO A 330 1.30 -25.75 7.51
N ILE A 331 1.06 -24.72 6.67
CA ILE A 331 0.88 -23.34 7.14
C ILE A 331 -0.39 -23.22 7.99
N LEU A 332 -1.52 -23.78 7.54
CA LEU A 332 -2.76 -23.74 8.30
C LEU A 332 -2.67 -24.54 9.59
N HIS A 333 -2.02 -25.71 9.55
CA HIS A 333 -1.80 -26.51 10.75
C HIS A 333 -0.90 -25.81 11.77
N LEU A 334 0.20 -25.21 11.29
CA LEU A 334 1.09 -24.37 12.10
C LEU A 334 0.32 -23.20 12.72
N TRP A 335 -0.51 -22.53 11.93
CA TRP A 335 -1.19 -21.31 12.37
C TRP A 335 -2.32 -21.59 13.34
N THR A 336 -3.19 -22.56 13.04
CA THR A 336 -4.39 -22.86 13.84
C THR A 336 -4.14 -23.89 14.94
N GLY A 337 -3.18 -24.79 14.73
CA GLY A 337 -2.97 -25.97 15.55
C GLY A 337 -3.79 -27.17 15.14
N GLU A 338 -4.70 -27.02 14.17
CA GLU A 338 -5.61 -28.06 13.71
C GLU A 338 -5.36 -28.33 12.24
N THR A 339 -5.54 -29.58 11.81
CA THR A 339 -5.49 -29.92 10.40
C THR A 339 -6.90 -29.72 9.84
N VAL A 340 -7.09 -28.68 9.04
CA VAL A 340 -8.38 -28.37 8.39
C VAL A 340 -8.23 -28.56 6.86
N PRO A 341 -8.46 -29.79 6.33
CA PRO A 341 -8.23 -30.09 4.91
C PRO A 341 -9.02 -29.19 3.96
N ALA A 342 -10.27 -28.87 4.31
CA ALA A 342 -11.13 -27.99 3.52
C ALA A 342 -10.56 -26.56 3.40
N ALA A 343 -9.96 -26.01 4.47
CA ALA A 343 -9.32 -24.70 4.43
C ALA A 343 -8.07 -24.73 3.54
N ALA A 344 -7.29 -25.82 3.60
CA ALA A 344 -6.11 -25.99 2.77
C ALA A 344 -6.47 -26.15 1.28
N TRP A 345 -7.52 -26.90 0.97
CA TRP A 345 -8.06 -27.00 -0.39
C TRP A 345 -8.56 -25.63 -0.89
N THR A 346 -9.33 -24.91 -0.07
CA THR A 346 -9.83 -23.57 -0.41
C THR A 346 -8.69 -22.60 -0.69
N LEU A 347 -7.64 -22.62 0.15
CA LEU A 347 -6.46 -21.80 -0.06
C LEU A 347 -5.76 -22.12 -1.38
N LYS A 348 -5.63 -23.40 -1.75
CA LYS A 348 -5.05 -23.81 -3.05
C LYS A 348 -5.86 -23.28 -4.23
N VAL A 349 -7.19 -23.43 -4.17
CA VAL A 349 -8.09 -23.00 -5.24
C VAL A 349 -8.08 -21.46 -5.38
N LEU A 350 -8.16 -20.73 -4.27
CA LEU A 350 -8.08 -19.28 -4.28
C LEU A 350 -6.70 -18.78 -4.70
N ALA A 351 -5.60 -19.42 -4.28
CA ALA A 351 -4.25 -19.03 -4.69
C ALA A 351 -4.10 -19.14 -6.21
N PHE A 352 -4.68 -20.17 -6.82
CA PHE A 352 -4.72 -20.30 -8.27
C PHE A 352 -5.58 -19.21 -8.92
N SER A 353 -6.76 -18.88 -8.36
CA SER A 353 -7.63 -17.84 -8.89
C SER A 353 -6.97 -16.44 -8.84
N GLU A 354 -6.17 -16.17 -7.81
CA GLU A 354 -5.39 -14.94 -7.67
C GLU A 354 -4.31 -14.75 -8.74
N VAL A 355 -3.76 -15.83 -9.30
CA VAL A 355 -2.80 -15.73 -10.41
C VAL A 355 -3.45 -15.03 -11.62
N ALA A 356 -4.73 -15.30 -11.89
CA ALA A 356 -5.47 -14.61 -12.94
C ALA A 356 -5.63 -13.10 -12.63
N LEU A 357 -5.85 -12.74 -11.36
CA LEU A 357 -5.92 -11.34 -10.94
C LEU A 357 -4.59 -10.61 -11.10
N LEU A 358 -3.45 -11.24 -10.82
CA LEU A 358 -2.13 -10.63 -10.99
C LEU A 358 -1.91 -10.09 -12.41
N LEU A 359 -2.45 -10.79 -13.42
CA LEU A 359 -2.38 -10.37 -14.82
C LEU A 359 -3.23 -9.11 -15.09
N THR A 360 -4.34 -8.97 -14.38
CA THR A 360 -5.29 -7.85 -14.55
C THR A 360 -4.91 -6.59 -13.77
N SER A 361 -4.18 -6.72 -12.65
CA SER A 361 -3.89 -5.58 -11.76
C SER A 361 -3.17 -4.43 -12.46
N ILE A 362 -2.24 -4.73 -13.38
CA ILE A 362 -1.48 -3.70 -14.11
C ILE A 362 -2.29 -3.06 -15.22
N VAL A 363 -3.16 -3.84 -15.85
CA VAL A 363 -4.14 -3.32 -16.80
C VAL A 363 -5.00 -2.27 -16.10
N SER A 364 -5.50 -2.57 -14.89
CA SER A 364 -6.24 -1.60 -14.10
C SER A 364 -5.42 -0.35 -13.78
N SER A 365 -4.15 -0.48 -13.36
CA SER A 365 -3.30 0.70 -13.10
C SER A 365 -3.06 1.57 -14.33
N SER A 366 -2.81 0.97 -15.49
CA SER A 366 -2.63 1.69 -16.76
C SER A 366 -3.92 2.40 -17.18
N LEU A 367 -5.07 1.73 -17.11
CA LEU A 367 -6.37 2.31 -17.47
C LEU A 367 -6.82 3.42 -16.51
N ARG A 368 -6.57 3.24 -15.20
CA ARG A 368 -6.85 4.26 -14.18
C ARG A 368 -6.01 5.51 -14.40
N ALA A 369 -4.73 5.37 -14.78
CA ALA A 369 -3.88 6.50 -15.14
C ALA A 369 -4.43 7.31 -16.33
N GLN A 370 -5.08 6.65 -17.29
CA GLN A 370 -5.77 7.30 -18.42
C GLN A 370 -7.17 7.87 -18.06
N GLY A 371 -7.65 7.67 -16.83
CA GLY A 371 -9.03 7.99 -16.45
C GLY A 371 -10.10 7.09 -17.10
N ARG A 372 -9.73 5.96 -17.70
CA ARG A 372 -10.63 5.07 -18.45
C ARG A 372 -11.08 3.86 -17.64
N VAL A 373 -11.94 4.09 -16.64
CA VAL A 373 -12.42 3.04 -15.71
C VAL A 373 -13.54 2.14 -16.26
N ARG A 374 -14.07 2.39 -17.46
CA ARG A 374 -15.23 1.65 -18.02
C ARG A 374 -14.96 0.14 -18.20
N LEU A 375 -13.77 -0.22 -18.68
CA LEU A 375 -13.41 -1.63 -18.88
C LEU A 375 -13.27 -2.37 -17.55
N GLU A 376 -12.64 -1.72 -16.57
CA GLU A 376 -12.50 -2.26 -15.21
C GLU A 376 -13.87 -2.44 -14.54
N PHE A 377 -14.77 -1.47 -14.68
CA PHE A 377 -16.14 -1.58 -14.17
C PHE A 377 -16.90 -2.74 -14.82
N THR A 378 -16.76 -2.91 -16.13
CA THR A 378 -17.40 -4.02 -16.86
C THR A 378 -16.85 -5.37 -16.40
N PHE A 379 -15.53 -5.48 -16.18
CA PHE A 379 -14.90 -6.66 -15.62
C PHE A 379 -15.46 -7.00 -14.23
N ALA A 380 -15.59 -6.02 -13.34
CA ALA A 380 -16.15 -6.21 -12.02
C ALA A 380 -17.62 -6.68 -12.07
N MET A 381 -18.45 -6.06 -12.92
CA MET A 381 -19.86 -6.46 -13.10
C MET A 381 -19.98 -7.86 -13.71
N LEU A 382 -19.19 -8.17 -14.73
CA LEU A 382 -19.22 -9.49 -15.38
C LEU A 382 -18.81 -10.58 -14.41
N SER A 383 -17.67 -10.41 -13.71
CA SER A 383 -17.18 -11.38 -12.73
C SER A 383 -18.18 -11.57 -11.59
N THR A 384 -18.78 -10.48 -11.11
CA THR A 384 -19.81 -10.54 -10.06
C THR A 384 -21.07 -11.25 -10.55
N GLY A 385 -21.59 -10.87 -11.72
CA GLY A 385 -22.78 -11.47 -12.29
C GLY A 385 -22.59 -12.96 -12.56
N MET A 386 -21.43 -13.36 -13.09
CA MET A 386 -21.06 -14.76 -13.28
C MET A 386 -20.95 -15.51 -11.95
N PHE A 387 -20.33 -14.90 -10.94
CA PHE A 387 -20.23 -15.49 -9.62
C PHE A 387 -21.62 -15.76 -9.05
N LEU A 388 -22.50 -14.77 -9.04
CA LEU A 388 -23.88 -14.90 -8.55
C LEU A 388 -24.70 -15.93 -9.35
N ALA A 389 -24.53 -15.98 -10.68
CA ALA A 389 -25.22 -16.95 -11.54
C ALA A 389 -24.75 -18.39 -11.30
N LEU A 390 -23.47 -18.59 -10.99
CA LEU A 390 -22.90 -19.92 -10.70
C LEU A 390 -23.07 -20.34 -9.23
N LEU A 391 -23.28 -19.37 -8.33
CA LEU A 391 -23.33 -19.56 -6.88
C LEU A 391 -24.39 -20.59 -6.46
N VAL A 392 -25.63 -20.42 -6.92
CA VAL A 392 -26.77 -21.28 -6.57
C VAL A 392 -26.64 -22.69 -7.17
N PRO A 393 -26.43 -22.88 -8.50
CA PRO A 393 -26.39 -24.22 -9.07
C PRO A 393 -25.19 -25.04 -8.59
N LEU A 394 -24.00 -24.44 -8.49
CA LEU A 394 -22.83 -25.16 -8.00
C LEU A 394 -22.88 -25.38 -6.49
N GLY A 395 -23.38 -24.41 -5.73
CA GLY A 395 -23.55 -24.56 -4.28
C GLY A 395 -24.53 -25.67 -3.92
N THR A 396 -25.68 -25.76 -4.59
CA THR A 396 -26.69 -26.79 -4.30
C THR A 396 -26.25 -28.19 -4.78
N SER A 397 -25.46 -28.27 -5.86
CA SER A 397 -25.00 -29.56 -6.42
C SER A 397 -23.74 -30.12 -5.74
N PHE A 398 -22.81 -29.25 -5.35
CA PHE A 398 -21.49 -29.63 -4.84
C PHE A 398 -21.19 -29.06 -3.43
N GLY A 399 -22.18 -28.48 -2.75
CA GLY A 399 -22.01 -27.89 -1.42
C GLY A 399 -20.97 -26.77 -1.41
N TYR A 400 -20.13 -26.77 -0.37
CA TYR A 400 -19.10 -25.74 -0.15
C TYR A 400 -18.10 -25.66 -1.30
N GLU A 401 -17.64 -26.79 -1.81
CA GLU A 401 -16.65 -26.85 -2.90
C GLU A 401 -17.20 -26.16 -4.16
N GLY A 402 -18.49 -26.35 -4.45
CA GLY A 402 -19.18 -25.68 -5.55
C GLY A 402 -19.15 -24.15 -5.45
N LEU A 403 -19.25 -23.60 -4.23
CA LEU A 403 -19.19 -22.14 -4.00
C LEU A 403 -17.79 -21.59 -4.30
N ILE A 404 -16.75 -22.30 -3.89
CA ILE A 404 -15.36 -21.90 -4.13
C ILE A 404 -15.03 -22.02 -5.63
N VAL A 405 -15.50 -23.08 -6.30
CA VAL A 405 -15.35 -23.26 -7.75
C VAL A 405 -16.12 -22.17 -8.51
N ALA A 406 -17.33 -21.79 -8.07
CA ALA A 406 -18.07 -20.68 -8.67
C ALA A 406 -17.25 -19.38 -8.65
N ARG A 407 -16.61 -19.07 -7.51
CA ARG A 407 -15.73 -17.89 -7.38
C ARG A 407 -14.52 -17.99 -8.30
N LEU A 408 -13.85 -19.15 -8.35
CA LEU A 408 -12.71 -19.40 -9.24
C LEU A 408 -13.10 -19.15 -10.71
N VAL A 409 -14.16 -19.80 -11.18
CA VAL A 409 -14.59 -19.76 -12.58
C VAL A 409 -14.97 -18.34 -12.99
N ALA A 410 -15.77 -17.66 -12.16
CA ALA A 410 -16.17 -16.28 -12.42
C ALA A 410 -14.98 -15.32 -12.51
N GLN A 411 -14.01 -15.47 -11.60
CA GLN A 411 -12.81 -14.64 -11.57
C GLN A 411 -11.88 -14.90 -12.75
N VAL A 412 -11.62 -16.16 -13.10
CA VAL A 412 -10.74 -16.53 -14.22
C VAL A 412 -11.35 -16.11 -15.55
N LEU A 413 -12.64 -16.41 -15.78
CA LEU A 413 -13.31 -16.03 -17.04
C LEU A 413 -13.44 -14.52 -17.17
N GLY A 414 -13.75 -13.81 -16.08
CA GLY A 414 -13.73 -12.35 -16.04
C GLY A 414 -12.35 -11.78 -16.39
N ALA A 415 -11.28 -12.34 -15.83
CA ALA A 415 -9.92 -11.90 -16.09
C ALA A 415 -9.50 -12.14 -17.55
N VAL A 416 -9.85 -13.30 -18.11
CA VAL A 416 -9.61 -13.62 -19.54
C VAL A 416 -10.35 -12.63 -20.45
N TRP A 417 -11.62 -12.36 -20.16
CA TRP A 417 -12.40 -11.37 -20.90
C TRP A 417 -11.75 -9.98 -20.82
N TYR A 418 -11.35 -9.55 -19.62
CA TYR A 418 -10.77 -8.24 -19.38
C TYR A 418 -9.43 -8.05 -20.09
N LEU A 419 -8.53 -9.03 -20.02
CA LEU A 419 -7.26 -9.03 -20.74
C LEU A 419 -7.49 -8.98 -22.26
N ARG A 420 -8.44 -9.76 -22.77
CA ARG A 420 -8.78 -9.76 -24.21
C ARG A 420 -9.32 -8.40 -24.66
N ALA A 421 -10.17 -7.77 -23.86
CA ALA A 421 -10.71 -6.44 -24.13
C ALA A 421 -9.60 -5.39 -24.11
N PHE A 422 -8.69 -5.45 -23.13
CA PHE A 422 -7.57 -4.52 -23.01
C PHE A 422 -6.56 -4.66 -24.15
N PHE A 423 -6.20 -5.88 -24.57
CA PHE A 423 -5.26 -6.08 -25.67
C PHE A 423 -5.81 -5.60 -27.01
N ARG A 424 -7.12 -5.77 -27.26
CA ARG A 424 -7.78 -5.14 -28.40
C ARG A 424 -7.73 -3.61 -28.34
N PHE A 425 -7.86 -3.05 -27.14
CA PHE A 425 -7.85 -1.61 -26.92
C PHE A 425 -6.45 -0.99 -27.05
N SER A 426 -5.42 -1.64 -26.50
CA SER A 426 -4.04 -1.14 -26.44
C SER A 426 -3.19 -1.47 -27.67
N GLY A 427 -3.69 -2.30 -28.58
CA GLY A 427 -2.92 -2.80 -29.73
C GLY A 427 -1.80 -3.78 -29.37
N LEU A 428 -1.73 -4.22 -28.10
CA LEU A 428 -0.82 -5.26 -27.65
C LEU A 428 -1.31 -6.64 -28.08
N SER A 429 -0.39 -7.49 -28.53
CA SER A 429 -0.71 -8.89 -28.84
C SER A 429 -0.46 -9.80 -27.63
N TRP A 430 -1.25 -10.87 -27.49
CA TRP A 430 -1.01 -11.90 -26.46
C TRP A 430 0.40 -12.49 -26.56
N GLY A 431 0.88 -12.75 -27.78
CA GLY A 431 2.19 -13.34 -28.01
C GLY A 431 3.33 -12.41 -27.58
N GLU A 432 3.15 -11.10 -27.71
CA GLU A 432 4.10 -10.13 -27.20
C GLU A 432 4.05 -10.02 -25.67
N TYR A 433 2.85 -9.98 -25.09
CA TYR A 433 2.70 -9.93 -23.64
C TYR A 433 3.37 -11.15 -22.98
N LEU A 434 3.08 -12.37 -23.46
CA LEU A 434 3.66 -13.60 -22.92
C LEU A 434 5.17 -13.71 -23.15
N ARG A 435 5.69 -13.22 -24.29
CA ARG A 435 7.14 -13.19 -24.56
C ARG A 435 7.87 -12.16 -23.71
N GLY A 436 7.31 -10.96 -23.57
CA GLY A 436 7.90 -9.87 -22.79
C GLY A 436 7.89 -10.13 -21.29
N THR A 437 6.84 -10.77 -20.78
CA THR A 437 6.70 -11.10 -19.35
C THR A 437 7.28 -12.46 -18.98
N ARG A 438 7.39 -13.40 -19.94
CA ARG A 438 7.87 -14.78 -19.72
C ARG A 438 7.06 -15.58 -18.70
N ILE A 439 5.79 -15.22 -18.51
CA ILE A 439 4.88 -15.90 -17.56
C ILE A 439 4.85 -17.43 -17.74
N PRO A 440 4.76 -17.99 -18.97
CA PRO A 440 4.76 -19.44 -19.13
C PRO A 440 6.01 -20.11 -18.58
N ARG A 441 7.17 -19.45 -18.71
CA ARG A 441 8.45 -19.95 -18.19
C ARG A 441 8.44 -19.96 -16.66
N LEU A 442 7.96 -18.89 -16.02
CA LEU A 442 7.83 -18.85 -14.57
C LEU A 442 6.85 -19.91 -14.05
N ALA A 443 5.69 -20.07 -14.72
CA ALA A 443 4.69 -21.07 -14.34
C ALA A 443 5.28 -22.50 -14.37
N VAL A 444 6.02 -22.85 -15.43
CA VAL A 444 6.70 -24.14 -15.53
C VAL A 444 7.76 -24.31 -14.44
N LEU A 445 8.56 -23.27 -14.16
CA LEU A 445 9.57 -23.32 -13.10
C LEU A 445 8.95 -23.55 -11.72
N LEU A 446 7.91 -22.79 -11.36
CA LEU A 446 7.23 -22.93 -10.08
C LEU A 446 6.53 -24.30 -9.96
N ALA A 447 5.90 -24.78 -11.03
CA ALA A 447 5.29 -26.10 -11.05
C ALA A 447 6.33 -27.22 -10.91
N ALA A 448 7.46 -27.14 -11.62
CA ALA A 448 8.54 -28.11 -11.53
C ALA A 448 9.18 -28.15 -10.14
N ILE A 449 9.46 -26.98 -9.54
CA ILE A 449 9.98 -26.89 -8.17
C ILE A 449 8.95 -27.46 -7.18
N GLY A 450 7.68 -27.07 -7.29
CA GLY A 450 6.61 -27.58 -6.43
C GLY A 450 6.45 -29.10 -6.52
N ALA A 451 6.42 -29.65 -7.74
CA ALA A 451 6.33 -31.09 -7.97
C ALA A 451 7.55 -31.85 -7.41
N THR A 452 8.75 -31.30 -7.58
CA THR A 452 9.98 -31.88 -7.04
C THR A 452 9.95 -31.91 -5.51
N LEU A 453 9.54 -30.82 -4.87
CA LEU A 453 9.46 -30.74 -3.41
C LEU A 453 8.36 -31.64 -2.84
N LEU A 454 7.20 -31.72 -3.48
CA LEU A 454 6.14 -32.67 -3.08
C LEU A 454 6.60 -34.12 -3.24
N GLY A 455 7.29 -34.44 -4.34
CA GLY A 455 7.86 -35.77 -4.56
C GLY A 455 8.92 -36.13 -3.51
N LEU A 456 9.84 -35.21 -3.20
CA LEU A 456 10.83 -35.40 -2.14
C LEU A 456 10.17 -35.53 -0.77
N HIS A 457 9.14 -34.75 -0.48
CA HIS A 457 8.39 -34.85 0.78
C HIS A 457 7.69 -36.19 0.93
N ALA A 458 7.15 -36.75 -0.16
CA ALA A 458 6.52 -38.07 -0.15
C ALA A 458 7.53 -39.23 -0.02
N LEU A 459 8.77 -39.03 -0.45
CA LEU A 459 9.82 -40.06 -0.44
C LEU A 459 10.68 -40.05 0.84
N LEU A 460 10.86 -38.88 1.46
CA LEU A 460 11.67 -38.74 2.67
C LEU A 460 10.84 -39.01 3.93
N PRO A 461 11.41 -39.68 4.95
CA PRO A 461 10.74 -39.78 6.24
C PRO A 461 10.55 -38.38 6.85
N PRO A 462 9.53 -38.19 7.72
CA PRO A 462 9.29 -36.92 8.37
C PRO A 462 10.54 -36.47 9.13
N LEU A 463 11.11 -35.33 8.71
CA LEU A 463 12.35 -34.75 9.24
C LEU A 463 12.15 -34.13 10.63
N SER A 464 10.93 -34.13 11.16
CA SER A 464 10.60 -33.62 12.48
C SER A 464 11.09 -34.58 13.58
N PRO A 465 11.83 -34.10 14.59
CA PRO A 465 12.23 -34.91 15.74
C PRO A 465 11.04 -35.63 16.39
N PRO A 466 11.11 -36.95 16.64
CA PRO A 466 10.07 -37.66 17.37
C PRO A 466 9.98 -37.10 18.80
N GLY A 467 8.75 -36.78 19.25
CA GLY A 467 8.48 -36.21 20.57
C GLY A 467 8.09 -34.73 20.58
N LEU A 468 8.21 -34.01 19.46
CA LEU A 468 7.66 -32.65 19.33
C LEU A 468 6.13 -32.66 19.29
N SER A 469 5.48 -31.61 19.82
CA SER A 469 4.05 -31.43 19.63
C SER A 469 3.71 -31.21 18.14
N PRO A 470 2.49 -31.56 17.67
CA PRO A 470 2.10 -31.44 16.27
C PRO A 470 2.35 -30.04 15.67
N ARG A 471 2.15 -28.99 16.48
CA ARG A 471 2.45 -27.60 16.08
C ARG A 471 3.93 -27.39 15.78
N TRP A 472 4.83 -27.88 16.62
CA TRP A 472 6.28 -27.74 16.41
C TRP A 472 6.78 -28.63 15.27
N GLN A 473 6.15 -29.78 15.03
CA GLN A 473 6.40 -30.59 13.84
C GLN A 473 6.06 -29.80 12.57
N ALA A 474 4.91 -29.12 12.54
CA ALA A 474 4.54 -28.22 11.43
C ALA A 474 5.50 -27.04 11.26
N VAL A 475 6.02 -26.45 12.35
CA VAL A 475 7.08 -25.41 12.27
C VAL A 475 8.29 -25.97 11.52
N VAL A 476 8.79 -27.13 11.96
CA VAL A 476 9.97 -27.76 11.37
C VAL A 476 9.71 -28.11 9.92
N GLU A 477 8.54 -28.67 9.61
CA GLU A 477 8.15 -29.01 8.24
C GLU A 477 8.10 -27.78 7.33
N VAL A 478 7.41 -26.71 7.73
CA VAL A 478 7.39 -25.45 6.97
C VAL A 478 8.79 -24.90 6.83
N ALA A 479 9.60 -24.84 7.89
CA ALA A 479 10.95 -24.29 7.83
C ALA A 479 11.87 -25.10 6.90
N VAL A 480 11.86 -26.43 7.03
CA VAL A 480 12.70 -27.35 6.27
C VAL A 480 12.35 -27.35 4.79
N TRP A 481 11.08 -27.21 4.42
CA TRP A 481 10.66 -27.22 3.01
C TRP A 481 10.54 -25.84 2.38
N SER A 482 10.25 -24.80 3.15
CA SER A 482 10.17 -23.41 2.65
C SER A 482 11.53 -22.86 2.25
N VAL A 483 12.60 -23.18 3.00
CA VAL A 483 13.95 -22.68 2.68
C VAL A 483 14.44 -23.23 1.33
N PRO A 484 14.41 -24.55 1.05
CA PRO A 484 14.69 -25.09 -0.28
C PRO A 484 13.79 -24.51 -1.36
N TYR A 485 12.48 -24.33 -1.10
CA TYR A 485 11.59 -23.68 -2.05
C TYR A 485 12.07 -22.28 -2.43
N LEU A 486 12.37 -21.43 -1.44
CA LEU A 486 12.82 -20.05 -1.68
C LEU A 486 14.18 -20.01 -2.37
N VAL A 487 15.12 -20.89 -1.97
CA VAL A 487 16.46 -20.98 -2.57
C VAL A 487 16.37 -21.47 -4.01
N LEU A 488 15.66 -22.57 -4.27
CA LEU A 488 15.48 -23.13 -5.61
C LEU A 488 14.73 -22.16 -6.51
N THR A 489 13.66 -21.53 -6.01
CA THR A 489 12.91 -20.51 -6.74
C THR A 489 13.79 -19.30 -7.04
N GLY A 490 14.54 -18.80 -6.06
CA GLY A 490 15.48 -17.68 -6.25
C GLY A 490 16.55 -17.99 -7.30
N LEU A 491 17.17 -19.18 -7.23
CA LEU A 491 18.17 -19.63 -8.19
C LEU A 491 17.57 -19.85 -9.59
N ALA A 492 16.39 -20.48 -9.68
CA ALA A 492 15.69 -20.71 -10.94
C ALA A 492 15.24 -19.39 -11.58
N VAL A 493 14.72 -18.47 -10.78
CA VAL A 493 14.37 -17.12 -11.24
C VAL A 493 15.62 -16.39 -11.74
N TRP A 494 16.71 -16.41 -10.96
CA TRP A 494 17.96 -15.75 -11.32
C TRP A 494 18.56 -16.33 -12.61
N LYS A 495 18.66 -17.65 -12.72
CA LYS A 495 19.31 -18.33 -13.85
C LYS A 495 18.43 -18.43 -15.09
N ALA A 496 17.14 -18.69 -14.93
CA ALA A 496 16.24 -19.02 -16.03
C ALA A 496 15.17 -17.96 -16.32
N TYR A 497 14.65 -17.22 -15.34
CA TYR A 497 13.58 -16.25 -15.63
C TYR A 497 14.10 -14.86 -16.02
N LEU A 498 15.06 -14.34 -15.25
CA LEU A 498 15.62 -13.00 -15.41
C LEU A 498 16.62 -12.92 -16.57
N ASP A 499 16.52 -11.84 -17.32
CA ASP A 499 17.48 -11.48 -18.37
C ASP A 499 18.68 -10.73 -17.80
N ASP A 500 19.74 -10.59 -18.58
CA ASP A 500 20.95 -9.87 -18.15
C ASP A 500 20.64 -8.41 -17.78
N ALA A 501 19.75 -7.75 -18.51
CA ALA A 501 19.26 -6.41 -18.16
C ALA A 501 18.51 -6.39 -16.81
N ASP A 502 17.74 -7.43 -16.48
CA ASP A 502 17.06 -7.50 -15.18
C ASP A 502 18.07 -7.75 -14.05
N ARG A 503 19.04 -8.64 -14.29
CA ARG A 503 20.11 -8.96 -13.32
C ARG A 503 20.97 -7.75 -13.02
N GLU A 504 21.28 -6.94 -14.04
CA GLU A 504 22.00 -5.68 -13.90
C GLU A 504 21.19 -4.67 -13.09
N GLN A 505 19.90 -4.48 -13.40
CA GLN A 505 19.05 -3.59 -12.60
C GLN A 505 18.94 -4.04 -11.14
N ILE A 506 18.81 -5.34 -10.89
CA ILE A 506 18.74 -5.89 -9.53
C ILE A 506 20.09 -5.77 -8.81
N SER A 507 21.23 -5.93 -9.49
CA SER A 507 22.54 -5.78 -8.87
C SER A 507 22.84 -4.31 -8.51
N VAL A 508 22.44 -3.37 -9.36
CA VAL A 508 22.51 -1.93 -9.07
C VAL A 508 21.61 -1.56 -7.89
N LEU A 509 20.37 -2.07 -7.85
CA LEU A 509 19.47 -1.88 -6.71
C LEU A 509 20.03 -2.52 -5.44
N GLY A 510 20.56 -3.73 -5.53
CA GLY A 510 21.13 -4.47 -4.42
C GLY A 510 22.33 -3.76 -3.81
N THR A 511 23.25 -3.24 -4.64
CA THR A 511 24.39 -2.44 -4.18
C THR A 511 23.95 -1.12 -3.55
N ALA A 512 22.91 -0.47 -4.08
CA ALA A 512 22.33 0.74 -3.50
C ALA A 512 21.67 0.48 -2.13
N VAL A 513 20.88 -0.58 -2.00
CA VAL A 513 20.22 -0.97 -0.73
C VAL A 513 21.26 -1.42 0.29
N TRP A 514 22.24 -2.23 -0.11
CA TRP A 514 23.34 -2.66 0.75
C TRP A 514 24.20 -1.50 1.22
N GLY A 515 24.43 -0.50 0.35
CA GLY A 515 25.06 0.77 0.70
C GLY A 515 24.27 1.53 1.76
N ARG A 516 22.94 1.60 1.63
CA ARG A 516 22.05 2.25 2.63
C ARG A 516 22.02 1.51 3.97
N LEU A 517 21.97 0.17 3.96
CA LEU A 517 21.92 -0.65 5.19
C LEU A 517 23.21 -0.57 6.01
N ARG A 518 24.36 -0.39 5.37
CA ARG A 518 25.66 -0.22 6.06
C ARG A 518 25.87 1.16 6.68
N GLY A 519 24.84 2.01 6.74
CA GLY A 519 24.97 3.37 7.28
C GLY A 519 25.92 4.25 6.47
N ARG A 520 26.32 3.84 5.26
CA ARG A 520 26.93 4.73 4.28
C ARG A 520 25.81 5.63 3.76
N HIS A 521 25.50 6.66 4.54
CA HIS A 521 24.76 7.82 4.05
C HIS A 521 25.40 8.28 2.74
N ARG A 522 24.79 7.93 1.60
CA ARG A 522 24.96 8.68 0.35
C ARG A 522 24.07 9.93 0.39
N ASP A 523 24.09 10.63 1.52
CA ASP A 523 23.59 12.00 1.69
C ASP A 523 24.79 12.91 1.97
N VAL A 524 25.90 12.71 1.25
CA VAL A 524 26.89 13.79 1.14
C VAL A 524 26.42 14.60 -0.06
N PRO A 525 25.96 15.85 0.15
CA PRO A 525 25.56 16.72 -0.95
C PRO A 525 26.71 16.88 -1.97
N PRO A 526 26.40 17.18 -3.24
CA PRO A 526 27.46 17.52 -4.20
C PRO A 526 28.25 18.71 -3.67
N ASP A 527 29.57 18.68 -3.83
CA ASP A 527 30.44 19.81 -3.49
C ASP A 527 30.40 20.86 -4.61
N VAL A 528 30.12 20.43 -5.85
CA VAL A 528 30.12 21.27 -7.05
C VAL A 528 28.81 21.09 -7.81
N LEU A 529 28.13 22.18 -8.14
CA LEU A 529 26.95 22.18 -9.01
C LEU A 529 27.31 22.77 -10.38
N VAL A 530 27.04 22.03 -11.45
CA VAL A 530 27.19 22.50 -12.83
C VAL A 530 25.81 22.77 -13.42
N VAL A 531 25.53 24.02 -13.73
CA VAL A 531 24.29 24.46 -14.38
C VAL A 531 24.62 24.76 -15.84
N THR A 532 24.00 24.04 -16.77
CA THR A 532 24.24 24.21 -18.21
C THR A 532 22.96 24.55 -18.95
N GLU A 533 23.03 25.49 -19.89
CA GLU A 533 21.95 25.76 -20.84
C GLU A 533 22.11 24.95 -22.14
N ALA A 534 23.30 24.43 -22.43
CA ALA A 534 23.60 23.64 -23.62
C ALA A 534 23.33 22.13 -23.41
N GLY A 535 22.92 21.45 -24.48
CA GLY A 535 22.66 20.00 -24.48
C GLY A 535 23.90 19.15 -24.13
N PRO A 536 23.72 17.88 -23.72
CA PRO A 536 24.68 17.09 -22.94
C PRO A 536 26.04 16.75 -23.60
N GLY A 537 26.33 17.27 -24.80
CA GLY A 537 27.56 16.96 -25.55
C GLY A 537 28.69 18.00 -25.46
N SER A 538 28.40 19.28 -25.17
CA SER A 538 29.42 20.35 -25.20
C SER A 538 30.10 20.64 -23.85
N ALA A 539 29.56 20.12 -22.74
CA ALA A 539 30.04 20.40 -21.39
C ALA A 539 30.85 19.26 -20.74
N THR A 540 31.05 18.14 -21.44
CA THR A 540 31.59 16.89 -20.87
C THR A 540 32.99 17.05 -20.28
N ALA A 541 33.90 17.75 -20.97
CA ALA A 541 35.26 17.98 -20.50
C ALA A 541 35.33 18.87 -19.24
N LEU A 542 34.41 19.84 -19.11
CA LEU A 542 34.31 20.71 -17.94
C LEU A 542 33.67 19.99 -16.75
N ILE A 543 32.69 19.12 -16.99
CA ILE A 543 32.11 18.25 -15.96
C ILE A 543 33.15 17.26 -15.43
N GLU A 544 33.98 16.70 -16.31
CA GLU A 544 35.11 15.83 -15.92
C GLU A 544 36.19 16.58 -15.13
N ALA A 545 36.53 17.82 -15.53
CA ALA A 545 37.47 18.65 -14.77
C ALA A 545 36.92 19.03 -13.38
N ALA A 546 35.64 19.40 -13.30
CA ALA A 546 34.96 19.72 -12.05
C ALA A 546 34.88 18.52 -11.10
N ALA A 547 34.89 17.28 -11.63
CA ALA A 547 34.95 16.06 -10.82
C ALA A 547 36.28 15.91 -10.06
N GLY A 548 37.34 16.60 -10.49
CA GLY A 548 38.61 16.69 -9.76
C GLY A 548 38.55 17.58 -8.50
N LEU A 549 37.57 18.48 -8.39
CA LEU A 549 37.38 19.39 -7.25
C LEU A 549 36.46 18.82 -6.15
N GLY A 550 35.71 17.76 -6.46
CA GLY A 550 34.76 17.14 -5.54
C GLY A 550 33.61 16.44 -6.26
N ARG A 551 32.53 16.13 -5.53
CA ARG A 551 31.35 15.48 -6.14
C ARG A 551 30.53 16.47 -6.94
N VAL A 552 30.33 16.19 -8.23
CA VAL A 552 29.61 17.06 -9.16
C VAL A 552 28.16 16.59 -9.36
N ALA A 553 27.21 17.52 -9.31
CA ALA A 553 25.87 17.35 -9.87
C ALA A 553 25.72 18.25 -11.10
N SER A 554 25.12 17.74 -12.19
CA SER A 554 24.82 18.53 -13.39
C SER A 554 23.31 18.59 -13.65
N SER A 555 22.82 19.77 -14.02
CA SER A 555 21.40 20.02 -14.26
C SER A 555 21.19 21.13 -15.27
N GLY A 556 20.05 21.11 -15.98
CA GLY A 556 19.60 22.26 -16.75
C GLY A 556 19.24 23.45 -15.85
N VAL A 557 19.14 24.66 -16.40
CA VAL A 557 18.91 25.91 -15.65
C VAL A 557 17.70 25.84 -14.70
N ALA A 558 16.56 25.31 -15.15
CA ALA A 558 15.34 25.21 -14.33
C ALA A 558 15.49 24.23 -13.15
N ASP A 559 16.08 23.06 -13.38
CA ASP A 559 16.30 22.05 -12.35
C ASP A 559 17.42 22.46 -11.39
N GLY A 560 18.45 23.15 -11.88
CA GLY A 560 19.53 23.72 -11.09
C GLY A 560 19.04 24.85 -10.17
N ALA A 561 18.15 25.71 -10.66
CA ALA A 561 17.49 26.73 -9.85
C ALA A 561 16.64 26.10 -8.73
N ALA A 562 15.88 25.05 -9.04
CA ALA A 562 15.13 24.30 -8.04
C ALA A 562 16.04 23.62 -7.00
N PHE A 563 17.21 23.12 -7.42
CA PHE A 563 18.21 22.54 -6.51
C PHE A 563 18.83 23.60 -5.60
N LEU A 564 19.18 24.79 -6.12
CA LEU A 564 19.76 25.88 -5.32
C LEU A 564 18.81 26.40 -4.23
N GLN A 565 17.49 26.28 -4.45
CA GLN A 565 16.45 26.58 -3.46
C GLN A 565 16.37 25.55 -2.31
N THR A 566 17.03 24.40 -2.42
CA THR A 566 17.01 23.36 -1.36
C THR A 566 17.89 23.68 -0.16
N GLY A 567 18.76 24.71 -0.24
CA GLY A 567 19.61 25.16 0.88
C GLY A 567 20.85 24.29 1.13
N VAL A 568 21.22 23.42 0.19
CA VAL A 568 22.43 22.60 0.27
C VAL A 568 23.69 23.49 0.21
N PRO A 569 24.69 23.29 1.10
CA PRO A 569 25.96 24.00 1.03
C PRO A 569 26.79 23.49 -0.15
N LEU A 570 27.26 24.42 -1.00
CA LEU A 570 28.10 24.13 -2.16
C LEU A 570 29.48 24.77 -1.97
N ARG A 571 30.52 24.11 -2.50
CA ARG A 571 31.87 24.68 -2.62
C ARG A 571 31.98 25.53 -3.88
N LEU A 572 31.43 25.06 -5.01
CA LEU A 572 31.49 25.75 -6.30
C LEU A 572 30.16 25.63 -7.05
N VAL A 573 29.72 26.72 -7.69
CA VAL A 573 28.63 26.71 -8.66
C VAL A 573 29.19 27.15 -10.00
N LEU A 574 29.26 26.22 -10.94
CA LEU A 574 29.74 26.45 -12.30
C LEU A 574 28.55 26.64 -13.24
N VAL A 575 28.46 27.81 -13.88
CA VAL A 575 27.39 28.11 -14.82
C VAL A 575 27.97 28.16 -16.23
N ILE A 576 27.48 27.27 -17.11
CA ILE A 576 27.89 27.17 -18.50
C ILE A 576 26.80 27.79 -19.37
N LEU A 577 27.11 28.95 -19.95
CA LEU A 577 26.19 29.70 -20.81
C LEU A 577 26.59 29.54 -22.28
N PRO A 578 25.62 29.51 -23.21
CA PRO A 578 25.88 29.62 -24.64
C PRO A 578 26.42 31.02 -24.98
N ALA A 579 27.02 31.19 -26.16
CA ALA A 579 27.64 32.45 -26.58
C ALA A 579 26.69 33.67 -26.52
N ASP A 580 25.38 33.43 -26.68
CA ASP A 580 24.32 34.45 -26.68
C ASP A 580 23.54 34.51 -25.35
N GLY A 581 23.97 33.78 -24.31
CA GLY A 581 23.27 33.70 -23.02
C GLY A 581 23.44 34.97 -22.18
N ASP A 582 22.41 35.35 -21.41
CA ASP A 582 22.42 36.54 -20.54
C ASP A 582 22.79 36.19 -19.09
N PRO A 583 24.05 36.37 -18.66
CA PRO A 583 24.50 36.06 -17.30
C PRO A 583 23.88 36.97 -16.23
N LYS A 584 23.38 38.16 -16.60
CA LYS A 584 22.81 39.16 -15.66
C LYS A 584 21.56 38.64 -14.98
N SER A 585 20.72 37.97 -15.76
CA SER A 585 19.45 37.39 -15.28
C SER A 585 19.67 36.33 -14.19
N PHE A 586 20.63 35.41 -14.40
CA PHE A 586 20.97 34.36 -13.44
C PHE A 586 21.66 34.92 -12.19
N TRP A 587 22.59 35.86 -12.37
CA TRP A 587 23.28 36.53 -11.28
C TRP A 587 22.30 37.29 -10.36
N SER A 588 21.39 38.10 -10.94
CA SER A 588 20.40 38.87 -10.18
C SER A 588 19.44 37.95 -9.42
N TRP A 589 19.05 36.83 -10.03
CA TRP A 589 18.26 35.80 -9.36
C TRP A 589 19.03 35.16 -8.19
N LEU A 590 20.30 34.78 -8.40
CA LEU A 590 21.09 34.12 -7.37
C LEU A 590 21.39 35.06 -6.19
N ASP A 591 21.69 36.34 -6.47
CA ASP A 591 21.90 37.38 -5.45
C ASP A 591 20.66 37.53 -4.53
N GLN A 592 19.47 37.51 -5.13
CA GLN A 592 18.21 37.63 -4.41
C GLN A 592 17.91 36.40 -3.52
N PHE A 593 18.29 35.20 -3.96
CA PHE A 593 17.86 33.94 -3.32
C PHE A 593 18.94 33.24 -2.47
N ARG A 594 20.22 33.36 -2.83
CA ARG A 594 21.38 32.69 -2.20
C ARG A 594 22.65 33.56 -2.26
N PRO A 595 22.66 34.72 -1.59
CA PRO A 595 23.83 35.63 -1.59
C PRO A 595 25.10 34.96 -1.00
N ASP A 596 24.94 33.92 -0.17
CA ASP A 596 26.03 33.11 0.40
C ASP A 596 26.86 32.33 -0.63
N LEU A 597 26.34 32.15 -1.85
CA LEU A 597 27.02 31.44 -2.95
C LEU A 597 27.68 32.39 -3.96
N MET A 598 27.52 33.71 -3.82
CA MET A 598 28.03 34.68 -4.80
C MET A 598 29.56 34.64 -4.92
N GLY A 599 30.27 34.50 -3.81
CA GLY A 599 31.74 34.33 -3.80
C GLY A 599 32.22 32.96 -4.28
N LYS A 600 31.30 32.06 -4.63
CA LYS A 600 31.58 30.68 -5.06
C LYS A 600 31.10 30.39 -6.49
N LEU A 601 30.75 31.44 -7.22
CA LEU A 601 30.20 31.37 -8.56
C LEU A 601 31.32 31.49 -9.59
N ALA A 602 31.28 30.63 -10.61
CA ALA A 602 32.15 30.71 -11.77
C ALA A 602 31.33 30.57 -13.05
N PHE A 603 31.61 31.44 -14.04
CA PHE A 603 30.98 31.36 -15.36
C PHE A 603 31.95 30.81 -16.39
N VAL A 604 31.41 29.99 -17.31
CA VAL A 604 32.13 29.47 -18.47
C VAL A 604 31.33 29.84 -19.72
N GLY A 605 31.85 30.79 -20.53
CA GLY A 605 31.17 31.34 -21.71
C GLY A 605 31.08 32.88 -21.74
N GLY A 606 30.44 33.42 -22.78
CA GLY A 606 30.26 34.88 -23.03
C GLY A 606 31.33 35.52 -23.93
N SER A 607 31.03 36.67 -24.55
CA SER A 607 31.98 37.45 -25.37
C SER A 607 33.07 38.10 -24.51
N ASP A 608 34.29 38.20 -25.04
CA ASP A 608 35.46 38.66 -24.29
C ASP A 608 35.37 40.08 -23.71
N ASP A 609 34.54 40.94 -24.31
CA ASP A 609 34.39 42.36 -23.95
C ASP A 609 33.14 42.69 -23.11
N ASP A 610 32.52 41.73 -22.40
CA ASP A 610 31.35 42.05 -21.55
C ASP A 610 31.78 42.70 -20.20
N PRO A 611 31.53 44.01 -19.99
CA PRO A 611 31.91 44.73 -18.76
C PRO A 611 31.25 44.18 -17.50
N PHE A 612 30.22 43.34 -17.64
CA PHE A 612 29.52 42.70 -16.53
C PHE A 612 30.43 41.87 -15.61
N PHE A 613 31.44 41.20 -16.15
CA PHE A 613 32.31 40.32 -15.36
C PHE A 613 33.40 41.10 -14.58
N GLU A 614 33.83 42.25 -15.10
CA GLU A 614 34.83 43.11 -14.45
C GLU A 614 34.24 43.93 -13.29
N GLU A 615 33.02 44.45 -13.42
CA GLU A 615 32.37 45.25 -12.36
C GLU A 615 32.02 44.43 -11.10
N LEU A 616 31.80 43.12 -11.23
CA LEU A 616 31.25 42.27 -10.16
C LEU A 616 32.27 41.30 -9.54
N GLY A 617 33.51 41.26 -10.03
CA GLY A 617 34.58 40.43 -9.47
C GLY A 617 34.33 38.92 -9.54
N VAL A 618 33.48 38.46 -10.46
CA VAL A 618 33.11 37.04 -10.62
C VAL A 618 34.16 36.32 -11.47
N ARG A 619 34.60 35.12 -11.06
CA ARG A 619 35.61 34.33 -11.79
C ARG A 619 35.03 33.84 -13.14
N ARG A 620 35.70 34.14 -14.25
CA ARG A 620 35.33 33.71 -15.62
C ARG A 620 36.39 32.79 -16.20
N TYR A 621 35.95 31.74 -16.88
CA TYR A 621 36.80 30.84 -17.65
C TYR A 621 36.37 30.86 -19.13
N ALA A 622 37.33 30.83 -20.06
CA ALA A 622 37.06 30.76 -21.50
C ALA A 622 36.28 29.46 -21.86
N THR A 623 35.57 29.42 -22.99
CA THR A 623 34.84 28.22 -23.46
C THR A 623 35.74 27.04 -23.82
N THR A 624 37.05 27.28 -23.98
CA THR A 624 38.06 26.24 -24.19
C THR A 624 39.29 26.47 -23.32
N PRO A 625 39.34 25.90 -22.11
CA PRO A 625 40.60 25.70 -21.40
C PRO A 625 40.79 24.23 -21.03
N HIS A 626 42.04 23.77 -21.03
CA HIS A 626 42.40 22.55 -20.34
C HIS A 626 41.99 22.70 -18.86
N GLY A 627 41.22 21.74 -18.32
CA GLY A 627 40.64 21.79 -16.96
C GLY A 627 41.62 22.05 -15.82
N GLU A 628 42.92 22.06 -16.11
CA GLU A 628 44.03 22.45 -15.25
C GLU A 628 43.92 23.87 -14.67
N THR A 629 43.36 24.85 -15.39
CA THR A 629 43.20 26.24 -14.88
C THR A 629 42.12 26.33 -13.80
N LEU A 630 40.99 25.64 -13.98
CA LEU A 630 39.92 25.54 -12.97
C LEU A 630 40.44 24.87 -11.69
N LEU A 631 41.26 23.83 -11.84
CA LEU A 631 41.88 23.10 -10.73
C LEU A 631 42.98 23.89 -10.02
N ALA A 632 43.74 24.73 -10.73
CA ALA A 632 44.77 25.57 -10.13
C ALA A 632 44.18 26.68 -9.23
N ASP A 633 43.14 27.37 -9.70
CA ASP A 633 42.49 28.48 -8.99
C ASP A 633 41.72 28.06 -7.72
N TRP A 634 41.26 26.82 -7.68
CA TRP A 634 40.42 26.29 -6.59
C TRP A 634 41.12 25.18 -5.78
N GLY A 635 42.19 24.59 -6.30
CA GLY A 635 43.04 23.65 -5.59
C GLY A 635 43.99 24.33 -4.59
N ALA A 636 44.39 25.59 -4.83
CA ALA A 636 45.28 26.34 -3.93
C ALA A 636 44.66 26.68 -2.57
N ASP A 637 43.33 26.83 -2.49
CA ASP A 637 42.60 27.08 -1.22
C ASP A 637 42.44 25.82 -0.35
N SER A 638 42.93 24.66 -0.81
CA SER A 638 42.84 23.38 -0.08
C SER A 638 44.08 23.02 0.75
N ALA A 639 45.12 23.85 0.73
CA ALA A 639 46.36 23.64 1.50
C ALA A 639 46.45 24.53 2.75
N SER A 640 45.51 24.37 3.69
CA SER A 640 45.77 24.66 5.11
C SER A 640 44.73 23.97 6.01
N PRO A 641 45.05 22.80 6.59
CA PRO A 641 44.54 22.44 7.89
C PRO A 641 45.50 23.04 8.92
N ALA A 642 45.20 24.25 9.40
CA ALA A 642 45.82 24.73 10.62
C ALA A 642 45.36 23.81 11.76
N ALA A 643 46.25 22.90 12.15
CA ALA A 643 46.22 22.28 13.46
C ALA A 643 46.30 23.41 14.49
N SER A 644 45.22 23.62 15.23
CA SER A 644 45.27 24.25 16.54
C SER A 644 44.95 23.16 17.56
N ASP A 645 46.02 22.62 18.12
CA ASP A 645 46.06 22.24 19.53
C ASP A 645 45.57 23.43 20.40
N ASP A 646 45.11 23.09 21.60
CA ASP A 646 44.65 23.93 22.72
C ASP A 646 43.15 24.30 22.73
N ASP A 647 42.37 23.62 23.59
CA ASP A 647 42.22 24.10 24.98
C ASP A 647 41.68 22.96 25.91
N PRO A 648 42.05 22.97 27.21
CA PRO A 648 41.73 21.96 28.21
C PRO A 648 40.46 22.31 29.03
N SER A 649 40.18 21.43 30.00
CA SER A 649 39.10 21.45 31.02
C SER A 649 37.81 20.71 30.70
#